data_AF-A0A1V5N134-F1
#
_entry.id   AF-A0A1V5N134-F1
#
_cell.length_a   1.000
_cell.length_b   1.000
_cell.length_c   1.000
_cell.angle_alpha   90.00
_cell.angle_beta   90.00
_cell.angle_gamma   90.00
#
_symmetry.space_group_name_H-M   'P 1'
#
loop_
_entity.id
_entity.type
_entity.pdbx_description
1 polymer ?
#
loop_
_entity_poly.entity_id
_entity_poly.type
_entity_poly.pdbx_seq_one_letter_code
_entity_poly.pdbx_strand_id
1 'polypeptide(L)'
;MTGKNNGNKTDRVTHSARPAPPPSRNGSSSPTPESDRQKWFTDGATMEYPPLARTLYWLINLLLFGLLNLFYLRLRTGSFWPFDGPYESRFFIPELLAPLNIFQFPTYILVIALITALLCTVPILIAQLYNLLFSLPFFLMVFFLGHNPILSLCLFVSCAMAGFRPLRFKSKFVAALVCLIPELLYCILFSGENPQQDILRWAVLYSPWALAFLFGIAIFAIVLTIGHFLRYRAGILMPLFALLLAGTVAFFNHSIGMTERDFQDQVSRFNPAQIPEFQNRSIVPLLEEERARRLEREPYLNPEVVMSRLRMEWRWAYRIGTAPDMSVIMDSGPITNPISLANREVTRFYQAKLNAVDQIDKFIRRYPHEKRVADALYYKALIIDLNVDLRALRNEDTLQFYLNFPSADSRNVWQEILSRFPDSDVAIEARWRLARLLAAQKSSDPSGTDSFGQALKLLDEASQLCKTRLEDRKKSSEKPGFWFSRLGTVFTPVEKTITDQRLTSLQKRIAEWLLRLGSDNRTGLPEHEERLTAFAALNPYQLNYEEQLKTLQFSAAQPDPLLDNIELALVLLLPDPQQKIQRLTDLISQYPQSDGAIEARLELALVLLDEKNRTEYPGDRQVLLTRGREYLQQIVALRPDTFWADFAHTLLQNNPVE
;
A
#
# COMPACT_ATOMS: atom_id res chain seq x y z
N MET A 1 -30.03 -40.09 71.81
CA MET A 1 -30.95 -40.47 72.91
C MET A 1 -31.72 -39.23 73.33
N THR A 2 -33.05 -39.28 73.20
CA THR A 2 -34.12 -38.68 74.06
C THR A 2 -33.78 -37.45 74.91
N GLY A 3 -34.56 -36.37 75.00
CA GLY A 3 -35.99 -36.11 74.76
C GLY A 3 -36.25 -34.60 74.96
N LYS A 4 -37.26 -34.01 74.31
CA LYS A 4 -38.66 -33.82 74.76
C LYS A 4 -38.84 -33.07 76.10
N ASN A 5 -39.45 -31.89 76.01
CA ASN A 5 -40.68 -31.40 76.71
C ASN A 5 -40.54 -29.90 77.07
N ASN A 6 -41.41 -28.99 76.59
CA ASN A 6 -42.85 -28.78 76.82
C ASN A 6 -43.22 -28.22 78.21
N GLY A 7 -44.00 -27.13 78.19
CA GLY A 7 -44.70 -26.51 79.33
C GLY A 7 -44.68 -24.98 79.22
N ASN A 8 -45.63 -24.25 78.64
CA ASN A 8 -47.10 -24.19 78.72
C ASN A 8 -47.62 -23.51 80.01
N LYS A 9 -48.26 -22.33 79.85
CA LYS A 9 -49.43 -21.75 80.61
C LYS A 9 -49.46 -20.22 80.50
N THR A 10 -50.37 -19.62 79.72
CA THR A 10 -51.75 -19.17 80.02
C THR A 10 -51.84 -17.89 80.88
N ASP A 11 -52.39 -16.80 80.31
CA ASP A 11 -53.71 -16.25 80.71
C ASP A 11 -54.18 -15.06 79.83
N ARG A 12 -55.28 -15.29 79.08
CA ARG A 12 -56.61 -14.61 79.11
C ARG A 12 -56.72 -13.24 79.85
N VAL A 13 -57.50 -12.21 79.50
CA VAL A 13 -58.68 -11.89 78.65
C VAL A 13 -58.74 -10.35 78.48
N THR A 14 -59.19 -9.79 77.34
CA THR A 14 -60.34 -8.84 77.29
C THR A 14 -60.72 -8.44 75.86
N HIS A 15 -62.03 -8.47 75.64
CA HIS A 15 -62.76 -8.19 74.41
C HIS A 15 -62.86 -6.69 74.12
N SER A 16 -62.86 -6.33 72.84
CA SER A 16 -63.57 -5.16 72.32
C SER A 16 -64.01 -5.46 70.89
N ALA A 17 -65.33 -5.58 70.71
CA ALA A 17 -66.00 -5.79 69.44
C ALA A 17 -66.51 -4.47 68.87
N ARG A 18 -66.33 -4.23 67.55
CA ARG A 18 -67.15 -3.36 66.70
C ARG A 18 -66.73 -3.47 65.22
N PRO A 19 -67.55 -3.06 64.24
CA PRO A 19 -68.43 -3.97 63.50
C PRO A 19 -68.10 -4.07 62.00
N ALA A 20 -68.71 -5.07 61.35
CA ALA A 20 -68.60 -5.35 59.93
C ALA A 20 -69.16 -4.22 59.03
N PRO A 21 -68.51 -3.89 57.89
CA PRO A 21 -69.11 -3.10 56.83
C PRO A 21 -70.00 -3.96 55.90
N PRO A 22 -71.02 -3.36 55.26
CA PRO A 22 -72.09 -4.05 54.53
C PRO A 22 -71.67 -4.59 53.15
N PRO A 23 -72.39 -5.59 52.61
CA PRO A 23 -72.14 -6.14 51.28
C PRO A 23 -72.74 -5.21 50.21
N SER A 24 -71.90 -4.43 49.54
CA SER A 24 -72.33 -3.61 48.40
C SER A 24 -72.20 -4.38 47.08
N ARG A 25 -73.36 -4.82 46.60
CA ARG A 25 -73.81 -4.80 45.19
C ARG A 25 -72.88 -5.40 44.14
N ASN A 26 -73.28 -6.60 43.71
CA ASN A 26 -73.14 -7.09 42.34
C ASN A 26 -73.57 -6.00 41.34
N GLY A 27 -72.58 -5.33 40.75
CA GLY A 27 -72.70 -4.61 39.50
C GLY A 27 -71.98 -5.42 38.44
N SER A 28 -72.76 -6.16 37.65
CA SER A 28 -72.33 -6.78 36.41
C SER A 28 -71.89 -5.71 35.41
N SER A 29 -70.65 -5.23 35.51
CA SER A 29 -69.95 -4.70 34.35
C SER A 29 -69.50 -5.92 33.55
N SER A 30 -70.27 -6.23 32.51
CA SER A 30 -69.83 -7.04 31.37
C SER A 30 -68.34 -6.80 31.12
N PRO A 31 -67.47 -7.82 31.10
CA PRO A 31 -66.19 -7.66 30.45
C PRO A 31 -66.54 -7.40 28.99
N THR A 32 -66.54 -6.13 28.59
CA THR A 32 -66.32 -5.80 27.19
C THR A 32 -65.12 -6.65 26.79
N PRO A 33 -65.23 -7.52 25.78
CA PRO A 33 -64.05 -8.11 25.18
C PRO A 33 -63.34 -6.92 24.57
N GLU A 34 -62.49 -6.26 25.37
CA GLU A 34 -61.48 -5.37 24.86
C GLU A 34 -60.71 -6.28 23.93
N SER A 35 -61.04 -6.12 22.64
CA SER A 35 -60.45 -6.83 21.54
C SER A 35 -58.97 -6.87 21.85
N ASP A 36 -58.53 -8.05 22.28
CA ASP A 36 -57.15 -8.38 22.57
C ASP A 36 -56.50 -8.36 21.20
N ARG A 37 -56.32 -7.14 20.65
CA ARG A 37 -55.79 -6.87 19.33
C ARG A 37 -54.46 -7.54 19.38
N GLN A 38 -54.39 -8.71 18.76
CA GLN A 38 -53.20 -9.54 18.78
C GLN A 38 -52.04 -8.66 18.32
N LYS A 39 -51.25 -8.19 19.28
CA LYS A 39 -50.06 -7.42 18.98
C LYS A 39 -49.13 -8.41 18.30
N TRP A 40 -48.95 -8.23 16.99
CA TRP A 40 -48.07 -9.06 16.17
C TRP A 40 -46.62 -9.00 16.66
N PHE A 41 -46.25 -7.87 17.27
CA PHE A 41 -44.97 -7.64 17.91
C PHE A 41 -45.10 -7.66 19.43
N THR A 42 -44.18 -8.36 20.08
CA THR A 42 -44.21 -8.57 21.53
C THR A 42 -43.15 -7.72 22.23
N ASP A 43 -43.51 -7.22 23.41
CA ASP A 43 -42.55 -6.54 24.27
C ASP A 43 -41.55 -7.55 24.87
N GLY A 44 -40.31 -7.08 25.02
CA GLY A 44 -39.18 -7.80 25.58
C GLY A 44 -39.12 -7.69 27.10
N ALA A 45 -38.27 -8.52 27.72
CA ALA A 45 -38.18 -8.60 29.17
C ALA A 45 -37.66 -7.30 29.83
N THR A 46 -36.97 -6.44 29.09
CA THR A 46 -36.50 -5.15 29.64
C THR A 46 -37.61 -4.11 29.75
N MET A 47 -38.78 -4.34 29.14
CA MET A 47 -39.90 -3.41 29.17
C MET A 47 -40.57 -3.32 30.54
N GLU A 48 -40.35 -4.30 31.42
CA GLU A 48 -40.83 -4.32 32.81
C GLU A 48 -40.07 -3.36 33.75
N TYR A 49 -38.92 -2.83 33.32
CA TYR A 49 -38.07 -1.97 34.14
C TYR A 49 -38.48 -0.49 34.08
N PRO A 50 -38.11 0.33 35.10
CA PRO A 50 -38.41 1.75 35.14
C PRO A 50 -37.96 2.48 33.85
N PRO A 51 -38.80 3.37 33.30
CA PRO A 51 -38.57 3.97 31.98
C PRO A 51 -37.25 4.74 31.91
N LEU A 52 -36.87 5.44 32.98
CA LEU A 52 -35.63 6.23 33.02
C LEU A 52 -34.38 5.35 32.88
N ALA A 53 -34.28 4.27 33.69
CA ALA A 53 -33.14 3.37 33.63
C ALA A 53 -33.07 2.64 32.28
N ARG A 54 -34.21 2.18 31.77
CA ARG A 54 -34.33 1.53 30.47
C ARG A 54 -33.84 2.45 29.33
N THR A 55 -34.33 3.68 29.29
CA THR A 55 -33.95 4.66 28.27
C THR A 55 -32.48 5.03 28.37
N LEU A 56 -31.94 5.19 29.58
CA LEU A 56 -30.51 5.49 29.78
C LEU A 56 -29.61 4.39 29.21
N TYR A 57 -29.84 3.12 29.57
CA TYR A 57 -29.03 2.01 29.07
C TYR A 57 -29.18 1.82 27.55
N TRP A 58 -30.39 2.02 27.02
CA TRP A 58 -30.62 2.01 25.58
C TRP A 58 -29.82 3.13 24.87
N LEU A 59 -29.83 4.35 25.41
CA LEU A 59 -29.11 5.49 24.82
C LEU A 59 -27.59 5.28 24.85
N ILE A 60 -27.05 4.67 25.90
CA ILE A 60 -25.62 4.30 25.95
C ILE A 60 -25.30 3.25 24.88
N ASN A 61 -26.12 2.20 24.74
CA ASN A 61 -25.93 1.21 23.67
C ASN A 61 -26.01 1.85 22.28
N LEU A 62 -26.93 2.79 22.08
CA LEU A 62 -27.09 3.53 20.83
C LEU A 62 -25.83 4.35 20.52
N LEU A 63 -25.27 5.05 21.52
CA LEU A 63 -24.02 5.80 21.37
C LEU A 63 -22.84 4.88 21.03
N LEU A 64 -22.68 3.77 21.76
CA LEU A 64 -21.63 2.78 21.49
C LEU A 64 -21.77 2.18 20.08
N PHE A 65 -23.00 1.96 19.63
CA PHE A 65 -23.27 1.46 18.28
C PHE A 65 -22.99 2.49 17.20
N GLY A 66 -23.26 3.77 17.47
CA GLY A 66 -22.82 4.87 16.61
C GLY A 66 -21.30 4.90 16.46
N LEU A 67 -20.56 4.77 17.58
CA LEU A 67 -19.09 4.69 17.56
C LEU A 67 -18.57 3.46 16.78
N LEU A 68 -19.21 2.30 16.92
CA LEU A 68 -18.90 1.10 16.14
C LEU A 68 -19.05 1.36 14.63
N ASN A 69 -20.16 1.99 14.20
CA ASN A 69 -20.38 2.31 12.80
C ASN A 69 -19.39 3.34 12.26
N LEU A 70 -19.07 4.38 13.04
CA LEU A 70 -18.05 5.36 12.67
C LEU A 70 -16.66 4.73 12.55
N PHE A 71 -16.31 3.81 13.45
CA PHE A 71 -15.04 3.08 13.38
C PHE A 71 -15.00 2.15 12.15
N TYR A 72 -16.08 1.42 11.88
CA TYR A 72 -16.20 0.60 10.67
C TYR A 72 -16.08 1.44 9.39
N LEU A 73 -16.75 2.60 9.34
CA LEU A 73 -16.66 3.54 8.23
C LEU A 73 -15.23 4.08 8.07
N ARG A 74 -14.56 4.42 9.18
CA ARG A 74 -13.17 4.92 9.18
C ARG A 74 -12.19 3.87 8.65
N LEU A 75 -12.36 2.60 9.00
CA LEU A 75 -11.53 1.50 8.48
C LEU A 75 -11.69 1.37 6.96
N ARG A 76 -12.94 1.46 6.46
CA ARG A 76 -13.23 1.32 5.03
C ARG A 76 -12.75 2.51 4.21
N THR A 77 -13.13 3.72 4.63
CA THR A 77 -13.05 4.92 3.78
C THR A 77 -11.86 5.81 4.06
N GLY A 78 -11.23 5.67 5.24
CA GLY A 78 -10.19 6.61 5.64
C GLY A 78 -10.74 7.91 6.27
N SER A 79 -12.06 8.05 6.36
CA SER A 79 -12.75 9.21 6.90
C SER A 79 -13.79 8.79 7.94
N PHE A 80 -14.02 9.64 8.93
CA PHE A 80 -15.10 9.44 9.89
C PHE A 80 -16.47 9.87 9.33
N TRP A 81 -16.48 10.70 8.29
CA TRP A 81 -17.71 11.26 7.73
C TRP A 81 -17.51 11.74 6.29
N PRO A 82 -17.52 10.85 5.28
CA PRO A 82 -17.56 11.26 3.89
C PRO A 82 -18.96 11.79 3.55
N PHE A 83 -19.08 13.05 3.14
CA PHE A 83 -20.34 13.68 2.73
C PHE A 83 -20.70 13.41 1.25
N ASP A 84 -19.87 12.64 0.55
CA ASP A 84 -20.03 12.41 -0.89
C ASP A 84 -21.11 11.33 -1.14
N GLY A 85 -21.97 11.56 -2.13
CA GLY A 85 -23.20 10.78 -2.42
C GLY A 85 -22.98 9.33 -2.88
N PRO A 86 -24.02 8.72 -3.49
CA PRO A 86 -24.94 7.78 -2.83
C PRO A 86 -24.28 6.69 -1.97
N TYR A 87 -24.95 6.27 -0.89
CA TYR A 87 -24.50 5.16 -0.04
C TYR A 87 -24.56 3.83 -0.80
N GLU A 88 -23.43 3.38 -1.35
CA GLU A 88 -23.33 2.09 -2.03
C GLU A 88 -22.85 0.99 -1.07
N SER A 89 -23.60 -0.12 -1.03
CA SER A 89 -23.10 -1.36 -0.43
C SER A 89 -22.00 -1.92 -1.32
N ARG A 90 -20.77 -1.91 -0.81
CA ARG A 90 -19.61 -2.49 -1.49
C ARG A 90 -19.56 -4.00 -1.26
N PHE A 91 -18.91 -4.69 -2.19
CA PHE A 91 -18.59 -6.10 -2.05
C PHE A 91 -17.49 -6.32 -1.01
N PHE A 92 -17.58 -7.44 -0.32
CA PHE A 92 -16.73 -7.71 0.83
C PHE A 92 -15.31 -8.12 0.50
N ILE A 93 -15.11 -9.02 -0.45
CA ILE A 93 -13.78 -9.54 -0.79
C ILE A 93 -12.85 -8.39 -1.22
N PRO A 94 -13.27 -7.44 -2.08
CA PRO A 94 -12.45 -6.27 -2.39
C PRO A 94 -12.04 -5.46 -1.16
N GLU A 95 -12.90 -5.32 -0.15
CA GLU A 95 -12.59 -4.58 1.10
C GLU A 95 -11.59 -5.31 2.02
N LEU A 96 -11.52 -6.63 1.92
CA LEU A 96 -10.53 -7.45 2.63
C LEU A 96 -9.17 -7.45 1.92
N LEU A 97 -9.13 -7.02 0.66
CA LEU A 97 -7.92 -6.96 -0.15
C LEU A 97 -7.36 -5.55 -0.27
N ALA A 98 -8.20 -4.52 -0.15
CA ALA A 98 -7.79 -3.12 -0.19
C ALA A 98 -8.69 -2.24 0.72
N PRO A 99 -8.12 -1.25 1.43
CA PRO A 99 -6.70 -0.86 1.41
C PRO A 99 -5.81 -1.78 2.26
N LEU A 100 -6.37 -2.48 3.26
CA LEU A 100 -5.64 -3.46 4.05
C LEU A 100 -5.88 -4.85 3.48
N ASN A 101 -4.80 -5.50 3.04
CA ASN A 101 -4.87 -6.86 2.55
C ASN A 101 -4.76 -7.87 3.72
N ILE A 102 -5.78 -8.69 3.95
CA ILE A 102 -5.79 -9.72 5.01
C ILE A 102 -4.63 -10.72 4.90
N PHE A 103 -4.08 -10.93 3.71
CA PHE A 103 -2.93 -11.81 3.50
C PHE A 103 -1.62 -11.20 4.00
N GLN A 104 -1.57 -9.87 4.09
CA GLN A 104 -0.44 -9.12 4.65
C GLN A 104 -0.66 -8.80 6.14
N PHE A 105 -1.91 -8.58 6.54
CA PHE A 105 -2.32 -8.23 7.90
C PHE A 105 -3.32 -9.27 8.45
N PRO A 106 -2.87 -10.48 8.83
CA PRO A 106 -3.78 -11.55 9.27
C PRO A 106 -4.64 -11.19 10.48
N THR A 107 -4.15 -10.32 11.37
CA THR A 107 -4.90 -9.82 12.53
C THR A 107 -6.15 -9.03 12.13
N TYR A 108 -6.19 -8.48 10.90
CA TYR A 108 -7.35 -7.76 10.37
C TYR A 108 -8.58 -8.67 10.22
N ILE A 109 -8.37 -9.98 9.98
CA ILE A 109 -9.44 -11.00 9.93
C ILE A 109 -10.26 -10.98 11.23
N LEU A 110 -9.57 -10.97 12.38
CA LEU A 110 -10.23 -10.96 13.70
C LEU A 110 -10.94 -9.64 13.96
N VAL A 111 -10.31 -8.52 13.58
CA VAL A 111 -10.90 -7.18 13.75
C VAL A 111 -12.21 -7.07 12.98
N ILE A 112 -12.21 -7.40 11.69
CA ILE A 112 -13.41 -7.32 10.86
C ILE A 112 -14.46 -8.33 11.31
N ALA A 113 -14.06 -9.56 11.67
CA ALA A 113 -14.98 -10.55 12.21
C ALA A 113 -15.73 -10.05 13.45
N LEU A 114 -15.02 -9.43 14.39
CA LEU A 114 -15.61 -8.93 15.63
C LEU A 114 -16.49 -7.70 15.42
N ILE A 115 -16.09 -6.77 14.54
CA ILE A 115 -16.91 -5.62 14.14
C ILE A 115 -18.21 -6.09 13.51
N THR A 116 -18.13 -6.99 12.52
CA THR A 116 -19.29 -7.55 11.84
C THR A 116 -20.20 -8.29 12.83
N ALA A 117 -19.64 -9.09 13.73
CA ALA A 117 -20.43 -9.77 14.76
C ALA A 117 -21.21 -8.78 15.63
N LEU A 118 -20.59 -7.68 16.04
CA LEU A 118 -21.25 -6.64 16.83
C LEU A 118 -22.32 -5.88 16.03
N LEU A 119 -22.04 -5.54 14.77
CA LEU A 119 -23.00 -4.89 13.86
C LEU A 119 -24.25 -5.74 13.66
N CYS A 120 -24.10 -7.07 13.55
CA CYS A 120 -25.21 -8.00 13.36
C CYS A 120 -25.97 -8.29 14.67
N THR A 121 -25.27 -8.58 15.76
CA THR A 121 -25.91 -9.11 16.98
C THR A 121 -26.55 -8.06 17.87
N VAL A 122 -25.99 -6.84 17.95
CA VAL A 122 -26.49 -5.80 18.86
C VAL A 122 -27.93 -5.39 18.50
N PRO A 123 -28.29 -5.07 17.24
CA PRO A 123 -29.66 -4.70 16.89
C PRO A 123 -30.67 -5.81 17.19
N ILE A 124 -30.31 -7.07 16.91
CA ILE A 124 -31.15 -8.25 17.19
C ILE A 124 -31.38 -8.41 18.70
N LEU A 125 -30.33 -8.26 19.52
CA LEU A 125 -30.44 -8.31 20.97
C LEU A 125 -31.31 -7.17 21.51
N ILE A 126 -31.18 -5.96 20.96
CA ILE A 126 -32.06 -4.83 21.32
C ILE A 126 -33.51 -5.14 20.97
N ALA A 127 -33.79 -5.65 19.77
CA ALA A 127 -35.14 -6.02 19.34
C ALA A 127 -35.75 -7.10 20.26
N GLN A 128 -34.95 -8.10 20.64
CA GLN A 128 -35.40 -9.23 21.46
C GLN A 128 -35.56 -8.88 22.95
N LEU A 129 -34.67 -8.06 23.50
CA LEU A 129 -34.67 -7.67 24.90
C LEU A 129 -35.66 -6.53 25.18
N TYR A 130 -35.78 -5.56 24.26
CA TYR A 130 -36.66 -4.39 24.33
C TYR A 130 -37.88 -4.58 23.42
N ASN A 131 -37.88 -4.04 22.20
CA ASN A 131 -38.84 -4.34 21.14
C ASN A 131 -38.29 -3.80 19.80
N LEU A 132 -39.03 -4.04 18.71
CA LEU A 132 -38.65 -3.61 17.35
C LEU A 132 -38.46 -2.09 17.19
N LEU A 133 -39.22 -1.26 17.93
CA LEU A 133 -39.10 0.19 17.82
C LEU A 133 -37.79 0.69 18.42
N PHE A 134 -37.32 0.07 19.52
CA PHE A 134 -36.02 0.42 20.12
C PHE A 134 -34.83 0.00 19.25
N SER A 135 -34.98 -1.00 18.36
CA SER A 135 -33.93 -1.38 17.40
C SER A 135 -33.90 -0.53 16.13
N LEU A 136 -34.94 0.27 15.86
CA LEU A 136 -35.04 1.08 14.64
C LEU A 136 -33.85 2.04 14.46
N PRO A 137 -33.43 2.80 15.49
CA PRO A 137 -32.27 3.67 15.35
C PRO A 137 -30.95 2.92 15.07
N PHE A 138 -30.84 1.65 15.46
CA PHE A 138 -29.60 0.87 15.27
C PHE A 138 -29.40 0.51 13.79
N PHE A 139 -30.38 -0.08 13.12
CA PHE A 139 -30.20 -0.37 11.69
C PHE A 139 -30.15 0.91 10.85
N LEU A 140 -30.85 1.99 11.23
CA LEU A 140 -30.68 3.30 10.60
C LEU A 140 -29.24 3.83 10.73
N MET A 141 -28.55 3.59 11.86
CA MET A 141 -27.12 3.92 11.97
C MET A 141 -26.26 3.10 11.01
N VAL A 142 -26.59 1.83 10.74
CA VAL A 142 -25.88 1.05 9.71
C VAL A 142 -26.08 1.64 8.31
N PHE A 143 -27.28 2.14 8.03
CA PHE A 143 -27.57 2.84 6.77
C PHE A 143 -26.78 4.15 6.66
N PHE A 144 -26.97 5.08 7.62
CA PHE A 144 -26.45 6.44 7.52
C PHE A 144 -24.99 6.60 7.95
N LEU A 145 -24.55 5.90 9.00
CA LEU A 145 -23.18 5.98 9.50
C LEU A 145 -22.31 4.85 8.95
N GLY A 146 -22.86 3.65 8.79
CA GLY A 146 -22.13 2.51 8.23
C GLY A 146 -21.99 2.52 6.71
N HIS A 147 -22.78 3.35 6.01
CA HIS A 147 -22.90 3.40 4.55
C HIS A 147 -23.11 1.99 3.97
N ASN A 148 -24.03 1.22 4.58
CA ASN A 148 -24.33 -0.15 4.15
C ASN A 148 -25.84 -0.41 4.12
N PRO A 149 -26.55 0.08 3.09
CA PRO A 149 -28.01 -0.02 3.01
C PRO A 149 -28.52 -1.46 2.97
N ILE A 150 -27.79 -2.38 2.33
CA ILE A 150 -28.23 -3.77 2.18
C ILE A 150 -28.12 -4.51 3.52
N LEU A 151 -27.01 -4.33 4.26
CA LEU A 151 -26.90 -4.88 5.61
C LEU A 151 -27.99 -4.31 6.52
N SER A 152 -28.29 -3.01 6.42
CA SER A 152 -29.38 -2.39 7.17
C SER A 152 -30.74 -3.02 6.87
N LEU A 153 -31.01 -3.38 5.61
CA LEU A 153 -32.25 -4.05 5.22
C LEU A 153 -32.32 -5.46 5.82
N CYS A 154 -31.23 -6.23 5.76
CA CYS A 154 -31.15 -7.54 6.40
C CYS A 154 -31.38 -7.45 7.91
N LEU A 155 -30.72 -6.50 8.57
CA LEU A 155 -30.91 -6.23 10.00
C LEU A 155 -32.36 -5.85 10.34
N PHE A 156 -33.03 -5.08 9.48
CA PHE A 156 -34.44 -4.76 9.67
C PHE A 156 -35.31 -6.03 9.67
N VAL A 157 -35.09 -6.93 8.70
CA VAL A 157 -35.79 -8.23 8.63
C VAL A 157 -35.49 -9.07 9.87
N SER A 158 -34.23 -9.17 10.28
CA SER A 158 -33.80 -9.92 11.45
C SER A 158 -34.37 -9.39 12.76
N CYS A 159 -34.40 -8.07 12.94
CA CYS A 159 -35.02 -7.44 14.10
C CYS A 159 -36.55 -7.64 14.10
N ALA A 160 -37.19 -7.55 12.94
CA ALA A 160 -38.61 -7.81 12.80
C ALA A 160 -38.95 -9.27 13.15
N MET A 161 -38.16 -10.24 12.67
CA MET A 161 -38.27 -11.66 13.02
C MET A 161 -38.10 -11.88 14.54
N ALA A 162 -37.14 -11.20 15.18
CA ALA A 162 -36.91 -11.30 16.62
C ALA A 162 -38.10 -10.80 17.46
N GLY A 163 -38.82 -9.78 16.97
CA GLY A 163 -40.03 -9.24 17.61
C GLY A 163 -41.33 -10.00 17.28
N PHE A 164 -41.33 -10.78 16.20
CA PHE A 164 -42.51 -11.44 15.66
C PHE A 164 -42.92 -12.66 16.50
N ARG A 165 -44.15 -12.64 17.04
CA ARG A 165 -44.62 -13.63 18.02
C ARG A 165 -44.48 -15.10 17.56
N PRO A 166 -44.81 -15.48 16.31
CA PRO A 166 -44.66 -16.86 15.82
C PRO A 166 -43.22 -17.38 15.83
N LEU A 167 -42.22 -16.51 15.68
CA LEU A 167 -40.80 -16.87 15.62
C LEU A 167 -40.11 -16.78 16.98
N ARG A 168 -40.84 -16.35 18.02
CA ARG A 168 -40.33 -16.24 19.39
C ARG A 168 -40.40 -17.60 20.09
N PHE A 169 -39.42 -18.45 19.80
CA PHE A 169 -39.26 -19.75 20.47
C PHE A 169 -39.12 -19.60 21.99
N LYS A 170 -39.46 -20.67 22.73
CA LYS A 170 -39.24 -20.74 24.19
C LYS A 170 -37.78 -20.47 24.56
N SER A 171 -36.84 -20.94 23.74
CA SER A 171 -35.43 -20.62 23.87
C SER A 171 -35.10 -19.32 23.14
N LYS A 172 -34.78 -18.27 23.91
CA LYS A 172 -34.35 -16.97 23.35
C LYS A 172 -33.08 -17.12 22.50
N PHE A 173 -32.20 -18.04 22.86
CA PHE A 173 -30.97 -18.29 22.11
C PHE A 173 -31.25 -18.84 20.71
N VAL A 174 -32.13 -19.85 20.59
CA VAL A 174 -32.52 -20.41 19.29
C VAL A 174 -33.20 -19.35 18.42
N ALA A 175 -34.09 -18.54 19.00
CA ALA A 175 -34.71 -17.42 18.29
C ALA A 175 -33.65 -16.43 17.75
N ALA A 176 -32.66 -16.06 18.56
CA ALA A 176 -31.59 -15.14 18.14
C ALA A 176 -30.74 -15.74 17.00
N LEU A 177 -30.45 -17.05 17.04
CA LEU A 177 -29.73 -17.73 15.96
C LEU A 177 -30.50 -17.73 14.64
N VAL A 178 -31.80 -18.03 14.69
CA VAL A 178 -32.66 -17.99 13.49
C VAL A 178 -32.72 -16.58 12.89
N CYS A 179 -32.66 -15.55 13.74
CA CYS A 179 -32.62 -14.17 13.29
C CYS A 179 -31.29 -13.76 12.64
N LEU A 180 -30.22 -14.58 12.66
CA LEU A 180 -28.98 -14.28 11.92
C LEU A 180 -29.00 -14.75 10.45
N ILE A 181 -30.06 -15.44 10.03
CA ILE A 181 -30.15 -16.01 8.68
C ILE A 181 -30.09 -14.92 7.59
N PRO A 182 -30.80 -13.78 7.68
CA PRO A 182 -30.71 -12.72 6.68
C PRO A 182 -29.29 -12.17 6.51
N GLU A 183 -28.54 -12.02 7.60
CA GLU A 183 -27.14 -11.59 7.58
C GLU A 183 -26.24 -12.65 6.93
N LEU A 184 -26.49 -13.94 7.20
CA LEU A 184 -25.77 -15.03 6.53
C LEU A 184 -25.98 -15.01 5.01
N LEU A 185 -27.23 -14.83 4.58
CA LEU A 185 -27.55 -14.67 3.17
C LEU A 185 -26.87 -13.45 2.57
N TYR A 186 -26.85 -12.32 3.29
CA TYR A 186 -26.14 -11.12 2.87
C TYR A 186 -24.64 -11.38 2.67
N CYS A 187 -23.99 -12.08 3.61
CA CYS A 187 -22.57 -12.43 3.49
C CYS A 187 -22.30 -13.27 2.24
N ILE A 188 -23.15 -14.26 1.96
CA ILE A 188 -23.01 -15.15 0.79
C ILE A 188 -23.24 -14.37 -0.52
N LEU A 189 -24.33 -13.60 -0.59
CA LEU A 189 -24.74 -12.91 -1.82
C LEU A 189 -23.87 -11.70 -2.16
N PHE A 190 -23.30 -11.02 -1.17
CA PHE A 190 -22.50 -9.80 -1.34
C PHE A 190 -21.00 -10.02 -1.09
N SER A 191 -20.54 -11.27 -1.12
CA SER A 191 -19.12 -11.61 -1.06
C SER A 191 -18.29 -10.91 -2.15
N GLY A 192 -18.83 -10.80 -3.36
CA GLY A 192 -18.14 -10.28 -4.54
C GLY A 192 -17.25 -11.31 -5.23
N GLU A 193 -16.51 -10.85 -6.24
CA GLU A 193 -15.58 -11.68 -7.00
C GLU A 193 -14.37 -12.08 -6.15
N ASN A 194 -13.98 -13.35 -6.23
CA ASN A 194 -12.79 -13.85 -5.57
C ASN A 194 -11.64 -13.95 -6.59
N PRO A 195 -10.60 -13.11 -6.51
CA PRO A 195 -9.49 -13.14 -7.45
C PRO A 195 -8.49 -14.28 -7.17
N GLN A 196 -8.61 -14.98 -6.03
CA GLN A 196 -7.64 -16.00 -5.62
C GLN A 196 -7.98 -17.37 -6.21
N GLN A 197 -7.02 -17.96 -6.92
CA GLN A 197 -7.11 -19.30 -7.48
C GLN A 197 -6.62 -20.40 -6.52
N ASP A 198 -5.77 -20.05 -5.55
CA ASP A 198 -5.30 -20.97 -4.51
C ASP A 198 -6.44 -21.28 -3.52
N ILE A 199 -6.73 -22.57 -3.33
CA ILE A 199 -7.79 -23.09 -2.45
C ILE A 199 -7.64 -22.58 -1.02
N LEU A 200 -6.41 -22.51 -0.49
CA LEU A 200 -6.20 -22.08 0.89
C LEU A 200 -6.48 -20.58 1.06
N ARG A 201 -5.97 -19.76 0.14
CA ARG A 201 -6.23 -18.31 0.12
C ARG A 201 -7.71 -18.03 -0.12
N TRP A 202 -8.34 -18.80 -1.00
CA TRP A 202 -9.76 -18.77 -1.24
C TRP A 202 -10.53 -18.99 0.07
N ALA A 203 -10.22 -20.05 0.83
CA ALA A 203 -10.89 -20.34 2.10
C ALA A 203 -10.66 -19.25 3.15
N VAL A 204 -9.44 -18.69 3.24
CA VAL A 204 -9.12 -17.63 4.19
C VAL A 204 -9.86 -16.34 3.90
N LEU A 205 -10.20 -16.01 2.64
CA LEU A 205 -11.04 -14.84 2.34
C LEU A 205 -12.43 -14.90 2.97
N TYR A 206 -12.97 -16.10 3.16
CA TYR A 206 -14.27 -16.28 3.82
C TYR A 206 -14.16 -16.42 5.35
N SER A 207 -12.94 -16.58 5.89
CA SER A 207 -12.72 -16.77 7.32
C SER A 207 -13.23 -15.64 8.22
N PRO A 208 -13.15 -14.32 7.86
CA PRO A 208 -13.72 -13.27 8.70
C PRO A 208 -15.23 -13.47 8.94
N TRP A 209 -15.96 -14.02 7.97
CA TRP A 209 -17.39 -14.28 8.07
C TRP A 209 -17.71 -15.44 8.99
N ALA A 210 -17.05 -16.58 8.76
CA ALA A 210 -17.20 -17.73 9.63
C ALA A 210 -16.90 -17.35 11.09
N LEU A 211 -15.84 -16.57 11.32
CA LEU A 211 -15.49 -16.06 12.64
C LEU A 211 -16.51 -15.05 13.16
N ALA A 212 -17.06 -14.16 12.33
CA ALA A 212 -18.10 -13.22 12.74
C ALA A 212 -19.34 -13.94 13.26
N PHE A 213 -19.77 -15.02 12.59
CA PHE A 213 -20.88 -15.85 13.06
C PHE A 213 -20.55 -16.55 14.38
N LEU A 214 -19.36 -17.14 14.50
CA LEU A 214 -18.93 -17.77 15.76
C LEU A 214 -18.89 -16.77 16.92
N PHE A 215 -18.35 -15.56 16.70
CA PHE A 215 -18.38 -14.49 17.69
C PHE A 215 -19.82 -14.05 17.99
N GLY A 216 -20.69 -13.93 16.99
CA GLY A 216 -22.08 -13.59 17.19
C GLY A 216 -22.83 -14.60 18.06
N ILE A 217 -22.62 -15.90 17.80
CA ILE A 217 -23.15 -17.00 18.62
C ILE A 217 -22.65 -16.88 20.07
N ALA A 218 -21.35 -16.64 20.24
CA ALA A 218 -20.75 -16.48 21.57
C ALA A 218 -21.33 -15.27 22.31
N ILE A 219 -21.49 -14.12 21.63
CA ILE A 219 -22.09 -12.91 22.19
C ILE A 219 -23.54 -13.19 22.64
N PHE A 220 -24.37 -13.81 21.80
CA PHE A 220 -25.73 -14.21 22.19
C PHE A 220 -25.73 -15.14 23.39
N ALA A 221 -24.87 -16.17 23.39
CA ALA A 221 -24.78 -17.12 24.50
C ALA A 221 -24.43 -16.41 25.81
N ILE A 222 -23.42 -15.54 25.81
CA ILE A 222 -22.97 -14.79 26.99
C ILE A 222 -24.08 -13.84 27.46
N VAL A 223 -24.60 -12.97 26.58
CA VAL A 223 -25.61 -11.96 26.95
C VAL A 223 -26.89 -12.60 27.45
N LEU A 224 -27.38 -13.66 26.79
CA LEU A 224 -28.62 -14.33 27.19
C LEU A 224 -28.43 -15.18 28.44
N THR A 225 -27.26 -15.77 28.66
CA THR A 225 -26.95 -16.52 29.90
C THR A 225 -26.87 -15.58 31.09
N ILE A 226 -26.08 -14.50 31.00
CA ILE A 226 -26.01 -13.45 32.04
C ILE A 226 -27.40 -12.82 32.22
N GLY A 227 -28.09 -12.58 31.10
CA GLY A 227 -29.49 -12.18 31.02
C GLY A 227 -30.38 -13.04 31.89
N HIS A 228 -30.35 -14.36 31.70
CA HIS A 228 -31.16 -15.30 32.43
C HIS A 228 -30.88 -15.23 33.94
N PHE A 229 -29.61 -15.22 34.36
CA PHE A 229 -29.24 -15.14 35.77
C PHE A 229 -29.62 -13.81 36.44
N LEU A 230 -29.53 -12.70 35.70
CA LEU A 230 -29.87 -11.37 36.19
C LEU A 230 -31.33 -10.96 35.89
N ARG A 231 -32.19 -11.89 35.48
CA ARG A 231 -33.60 -11.64 35.11
C ARG A 231 -33.76 -10.53 34.05
N TYR A 232 -32.86 -10.52 33.06
CA TYR A 232 -32.87 -9.66 31.88
C TYR A 232 -32.93 -8.16 32.20
N ARG A 233 -32.13 -7.70 33.19
CA ARG A 233 -31.94 -6.27 33.46
C ARG A 233 -31.50 -5.52 32.20
N ALA A 234 -32.07 -4.33 31.99
CA ALA A 234 -31.82 -3.48 30.82
C ALA A 234 -30.34 -3.16 30.55
N GLY A 235 -29.49 -3.18 31.59
CA GLY A 235 -28.08 -2.81 31.51
C GLY A 235 -27.09 -3.92 31.14
N ILE A 236 -27.52 -5.17 30.88
CA ILE A 236 -26.60 -6.31 30.70
C ILE A 236 -25.76 -6.22 29.43
N LEU A 237 -26.35 -5.71 28.34
CA LEU A 237 -25.68 -5.62 27.04
C LEU A 237 -24.54 -4.58 27.05
N MET A 238 -24.76 -3.47 27.74
CA MET A 238 -23.88 -2.29 27.71
C MET A 238 -22.43 -2.58 28.12
N PRO A 239 -22.11 -3.20 29.29
CA PRO A 239 -20.73 -3.41 29.70
C PRO A 239 -19.98 -4.38 28.78
N LEU A 240 -20.65 -5.44 28.31
CA LEU A 240 -20.05 -6.39 27.38
C LEU A 240 -19.77 -5.72 26.03
N PHE A 241 -20.74 -4.95 25.51
CA PHE A 241 -20.57 -4.25 24.25
C PHE A 241 -19.44 -3.22 24.32
N ALA A 242 -19.40 -2.41 25.38
CA ALA A 242 -18.32 -1.44 25.60
C ALA A 242 -16.94 -2.12 25.65
N LEU A 243 -16.83 -3.24 26.38
CA LEU A 243 -15.58 -4.00 26.50
C LEU A 243 -15.14 -4.58 25.15
N LEU A 244 -16.05 -5.18 24.39
CA LEU A 244 -15.74 -5.76 23.08
C LEU A 244 -15.35 -4.68 22.07
N LEU A 245 -16.09 -3.56 22.02
CA LEU A 245 -15.78 -2.44 21.13
C LEU A 245 -14.41 -1.84 21.47
N ALA A 246 -14.17 -1.51 22.74
CA ALA A 246 -12.89 -0.97 23.18
C ALA A 246 -11.73 -1.95 22.93
N GLY A 247 -11.94 -3.23 23.22
CA GLY A 247 -10.98 -4.30 22.94
C GLY A 247 -10.65 -4.42 21.45
N THR A 248 -11.65 -4.34 20.58
CA THR A 248 -11.47 -4.38 19.12
C THR A 248 -10.65 -3.20 18.62
N VAL A 249 -11.02 -1.98 19.06
CA VAL A 249 -10.33 -0.75 18.65
C VAL A 249 -8.89 -0.75 19.14
N ALA A 250 -8.65 -1.13 20.40
CA ALA A 250 -7.32 -1.24 20.96
C ALA A 250 -6.48 -2.31 20.24
N PHE A 251 -7.06 -3.47 19.96
CA PHE A 251 -6.40 -4.56 19.24
C PHE A 251 -6.00 -4.15 17.83
N PHE A 252 -6.88 -3.47 17.09
CA PHE A 252 -6.58 -2.93 15.77
C PHE A 252 -5.45 -1.89 15.83
N ASN A 253 -5.55 -0.93 16.75
CA ASN A 253 -4.56 0.15 16.85
C ASN A 253 -3.17 -0.35 17.26
N HIS A 254 -3.10 -1.38 18.10
CA HIS A 254 -1.83 -1.97 18.51
C HIS A 254 -1.22 -2.87 17.42
N SER A 255 -2.06 -3.61 16.67
CA SER A 255 -1.58 -4.61 15.71
C SER A 255 -1.28 -4.03 14.32
N ILE A 256 -2.07 -3.06 13.87
CA ILE A 256 -2.01 -2.49 12.52
C ILE A 256 -1.93 -0.96 12.60
N GLY A 257 -2.89 -0.33 13.28
CA GLY A 257 -2.98 1.12 13.39
C GLY A 257 -3.68 1.79 12.21
N MET A 258 -4.31 2.94 12.48
CA MET A 258 -4.93 3.77 11.45
C MET A 258 -3.90 4.36 10.48
N THR A 259 -2.69 4.65 10.97
CA THR A 259 -1.57 5.12 10.15
C THR A 259 -1.22 4.11 9.05
N GLU A 260 -1.16 2.81 9.37
CA GLU A 260 -0.86 1.78 8.37
C GLU A 260 -2.00 1.64 7.36
N ARG A 261 -3.26 1.66 7.80
CA ARG A 261 -4.42 1.65 6.88
C ARG A 261 -4.35 2.81 5.88
N ASP A 262 -4.12 4.02 6.38
CA ASP A 262 -4.06 5.22 5.53
C ASP A 262 -2.80 5.22 4.64
N PHE A 263 -1.68 4.67 5.11
CA PHE A 263 -0.46 4.50 4.30
C PHE A 263 -0.73 3.55 3.12
N GLN A 264 -1.38 2.41 3.35
CA GLN A 264 -1.68 1.47 2.27
C GLN A 264 -2.61 2.10 1.21
N ASP A 265 -3.59 2.88 1.65
CA ASP A 265 -4.57 3.55 0.79
C ASP A 265 -3.98 4.73 -0.01
N GLN A 266 -3.20 5.60 0.65
CA GLN A 266 -2.76 6.89 0.10
C GLN A 266 -1.32 6.90 -0.42
N VAL A 267 -0.50 5.92 -0.05
CA VAL A 267 0.93 5.86 -0.42
C VAL A 267 1.24 4.59 -1.19
N SER A 268 1.03 3.42 -0.56
CA SER A 268 1.42 2.12 -1.13
C SER A 268 0.76 1.85 -2.49
N ARG A 269 -0.54 2.15 -2.60
CA ARG A 269 -1.31 2.05 -3.86
C ARG A 269 -0.73 2.92 -5.00
N PHE A 270 -0.01 3.99 -4.66
CA PHE A 270 0.63 4.89 -5.61
C PHE A 270 2.12 4.56 -5.83
N ASN A 271 2.56 3.36 -5.45
CA ASN A 271 3.86 2.84 -5.86
C ASN A 271 3.98 2.94 -7.40
N PRO A 272 5.07 3.52 -7.94
CA PRO A 272 5.23 3.66 -9.38
C PRO A 272 5.06 2.36 -10.18
N ALA A 273 5.40 1.22 -9.57
CA ALA A 273 5.24 -0.10 -10.18
C ALA A 273 3.79 -0.58 -10.31
N GLN A 274 2.83 0.06 -9.62
CA GLN A 274 1.40 -0.33 -9.64
C GLN A 274 0.55 0.60 -10.50
N ILE A 275 1.05 1.78 -10.87
CA ILE A 275 0.30 2.78 -11.65
C ILE A 275 0.39 2.42 -13.14
N PRO A 276 -0.74 2.18 -13.83
CA PRO A 276 -0.75 1.79 -15.25
C PRO A 276 -0.09 2.79 -16.19
N GLU A 277 -0.21 4.08 -15.89
CA GLU A 277 0.38 5.17 -16.67
C GLU A 277 1.92 5.18 -16.62
N PHE A 278 2.52 4.50 -15.64
CA PHE A 278 3.97 4.44 -15.43
C PHE A 278 4.58 3.11 -15.91
N GLN A 279 3.79 2.25 -16.55
CA GLN A 279 4.25 0.96 -17.06
C GLN A 279 4.86 1.10 -18.46
N ASN A 280 6.00 0.42 -18.66
CA ASN A 280 6.64 0.35 -19.96
C ASN A 280 5.70 -0.26 -21.00
N ARG A 281 5.58 0.36 -22.18
CA ARG A 281 4.69 -0.13 -23.24
C ARG A 281 5.14 0.33 -24.62
N SER A 282 4.87 -0.46 -25.65
CA SER A 282 5.06 -0.03 -27.04
C SER A 282 4.06 1.05 -27.40
N ILE A 283 4.51 2.09 -28.11
CA ILE A 283 3.61 3.12 -28.65
C ILE A 283 3.12 2.77 -30.06
N VAL A 284 3.70 1.76 -30.71
CA VAL A 284 3.36 1.38 -32.09
C VAL A 284 1.87 1.12 -32.29
N PRO A 285 1.15 0.37 -31.43
CA PRO A 285 -0.29 0.16 -31.62
C PRO A 285 -1.10 1.46 -31.59
N LEU A 286 -0.71 2.40 -30.72
CA LEU A 286 -1.33 3.71 -30.59
C LEU A 286 -1.05 4.61 -31.81
N LEU A 287 0.19 4.55 -32.32
CA LEU A 287 0.57 5.25 -33.54
C LEU A 287 -0.18 4.72 -34.76
N GLU A 288 -0.32 3.41 -34.89
CA GLU A 288 -1.02 2.75 -35.98
C GLU A 288 -2.51 3.07 -36.00
N GLU A 289 -3.15 3.07 -34.83
CA GLU A 289 -4.55 3.47 -34.70
C GLU A 289 -4.76 4.93 -35.12
N GLU A 290 -3.89 5.83 -34.66
CA GLU A 290 -3.98 7.25 -35.03
C GLU A 290 -3.65 7.51 -36.51
N ARG A 291 -2.69 6.75 -37.07
CA ARG A 291 -2.38 6.77 -38.50
C ARG A 291 -3.61 6.39 -39.31
N ALA A 292 -4.30 5.32 -38.96
CA ALA A 292 -5.53 4.89 -39.63
C ALA A 292 -6.60 5.99 -39.60
N ARG A 293 -6.87 6.57 -38.41
CA ARG A 293 -7.84 7.67 -38.27
C ARG A 293 -7.48 8.91 -39.10
N ARG A 294 -6.20 9.27 -39.20
CA ARG A 294 -5.75 10.40 -40.03
C ARG A 294 -5.91 10.12 -41.51
N LEU A 295 -5.58 8.91 -41.96
CA LEU A 295 -5.76 8.50 -43.36
C LEU A 295 -7.24 8.37 -43.76
N GLU A 296 -8.13 8.00 -42.83
CA GLU A 296 -9.58 8.04 -43.08
C GLU A 296 -10.08 9.47 -43.34
N ARG A 297 -9.55 10.45 -42.59
CA ARG A 297 -9.89 11.87 -42.76
C ARG A 297 -9.23 12.50 -43.99
N GLU A 298 -7.99 12.11 -44.26
CA GLU A 298 -7.14 12.67 -45.32
C GLU A 298 -6.49 11.53 -46.15
N PRO A 299 -7.25 10.85 -47.03
CA PRO A 299 -6.78 9.65 -47.74
C PRO A 299 -5.62 9.89 -48.73
N TYR A 300 -5.37 11.15 -49.07
CA TYR A 300 -4.32 11.56 -50.01
C TYR A 300 -2.93 11.67 -49.36
N LEU A 301 -2.83 11.54 -48.03
CA LEU A 301 -1.54 11.58 -47.34
C LEU A 301 -0.76 10.28 -47.53
N ASN A 302 0.56 10.40 -47.68
CA ASN A 302 1.44 9.22 -47.67
C ASN A 302 1.51 8.62 -46.25
N PRO A 303 1.16 7.32 -46.06
CA PRO A 303 1.17 6.66 -44.75
C PRO A 303 2.51 6.74 -44.00
N GLU A 304 3.64 6.68 -44.70
CA GLU A 304 4.98 6.74 -44.09
C GLU A 304 5.30 8.14 -43.56
N VAL A 305 4.87 9.18 -44.29
CA VAL A 305 5.02 10.57 -43.86
C VAL A 305 4.15 10.85 -42.64
N VAL A 306 2.92 10.33 -42.61
CA VAL A 306 2.04 10.42 -41.44
C VAL A 306 2.68 9.74 -40.23
N MET A 307 3.19 8.53 -40.38
CA MET A 307 3.83 7.79 -39.29
C MET A 307 5.08 8.51 -38.76
N SER A 308 5.91 9.01 -39.65
CA SER A 308 7.12 9.78 -39.29
C SER A 308 6.76 11.06 -38.53
N ARG A 309 5.71 11.77 -38.96
CA ARG A 309 5.19 12.94 -38.27
C ARG A 309 4.63 12.61 -36.89
N LEU A 310 3.88 11.50 -36.76
CA LEU A 310 3.37 11.04 -35.47
C LEU A 310 4.51 10.71 -34.49
N ARG A 311 5.54 9.98 -34.92
CA ARG A 311 6.74 9.72 -34.09
C ARG A 311 7.41 11.02 -33.65
N MET A 312 7.52 12.00 -34.55
CA MET A 312 8.06 13.31 -34.23
C MET A 312 7.19 14.02 -33.18
N GLU A 313 5.87 14.07 -33.34
CA GLU A 313 4.93 14.66 -32.37
C GLU A 313 5.10 14.06 -30.96
N TRP A 314 5.25 12.74 -30.85
CA TRP A 314 5.49 12.06 -29.57
C TRP A 314 6.81 12.51 -28.91
N ARG A 315 7.90 12.56 -29.68
CA ARG A 315 9.21 13.00 -29.17
C ARG A 315 9.17 14.45 -28.69
N TRP A 316 8.49 15.33 -29.44
CA TRP A 316 8.33 16.73 -29.05
C TRP A 316 7.49 16.88 -27.78
N ALA A 317 6.38 16.14 -27.67
CA ALA A 317 5.49 16.21 -26.52
C ALA A 317 6.21 15.86 -25.20
N TYR A 318 7.04 14.82 -25.19
CA TYR A 318 7.81 14.44 -24.00
C TYR A 318 9.09 15.26 -23.78
N ARG A 319 9.68 15.84 -24.84
CA ARG A 319 10.89 16.68 -24.71
C ARG A 319 10.61 18.00 -23.98
N ILE A 320 9.45 18.60 -24.22
CA ILE A 320 9.13 19.93 -23.67
C ILE A 320 9.01 19.86 -22.13
N GLY A 321 8.74 18.69 -21.54
CA GLY A 321 8.94 18.40 -20.11
C GLY A 321 8.04 19.17 -19.14
N THR A 322 7.35 20.20 -19.59
CA THR A 322 6.31 20.88 -18.84
C THR A 322 5.03 20.09 -19.03
N ALA A 323 4.34 19.73 -17.95
CA ALA A 323 2.89 19.62 -17.99
C ALA A 323 2.45 20.87 -18.76
N PRO A 324 1.90 20.73 -19.99
CA PRO A 324 1.55 21.90 -20.76
C PRO A 324 0.69 22.75 -19.84
N ASP A 325 1.08 24.00 -19.63
CA ASP A 325 0.42 24.87 -18.65
C ASP A 325 -1.08 24.70 -18.85
N MET A 326 -1.73 23.97 -17.92
CA MET A 326 -3.09 23.49 -18.16
C MET A 326 -4.04 24.69 -18.23
N SER A 327 -3.61 25.82 -17.67
CA SER A 327 -4.26 27.11 -17.86
C SER A 327 -4.18 27.60 -19.31
N VAL A 328 -3.04 27.46 -20.00
CA VAL A 328 -2.88 27.81 -21.42
C VAL A 328 -3.69 26.88 -22.33
N ILE A 329 -3.80 25.59 -22.01
CA ILE A 329 -4.66 24.65 -22.78
C ILE A 329 -6.15 24.95 -22.57
N MET A 330 -6.57 25.38 -21.37
CA MET A 330 -7.97 25.66 -21.08
C MET A 330 -8.43 27.06 -21.53
N ASP A 331 -7.53 28.04 -21.60
CA ASP A 331 -7.87 29.44 -21.95
C ASP A 331 -7.69 29.75 -23.45
N SER A 332 -7.04 28.87 -24.22
CA SER A 332 -6.85 29.03 -25.67
C SER A 332 -8.04 28.56 -26.52
N GLY A 333 -9.27 28.96 -26.18
CA GLY A 333 -10.48 28.75 -27.00
C GLY A 333 -10.76 27.30 -27.44
N PRO A 334 -11.76 27.05 -28.30
CA PRO A 334 -11.96 25.73 -28.89
C PRO A 334 -10.81 25.46 -29.85
N ILE A 335 -9.79 24.73 -29.38
CA ILE A 335 -8.68 24.26 -30.21
C ILE A 335 -9.29 23.42 -31.34
N THR A 336 -9.37 23.98 -32.54
CA THR A 336 -9.89 23.30 -33.74
C THR A 336 -8.96 22.19 -34.23
N ASN A 337 -7.81 21.99 -33.59
CA ASN A 337 -6.98 20.80 -33.74
C ASN A 337 -7.19 19.87 -32.53
N PRO A 338 -7.62 18.62 -32.73
CA PRO A 338 -7.68 17.65 -31.63
C PRO A 338 -6.30 17.57 -30.98
N ILE A 339 -6.26 17.66 -29.64
CA ILE A 339 -5.07 17.40 -28.83
C ILE A 339 -4.44 16.13 -29.40
N SER A 340 -3.20 16.23 -29.90
CA SER A 340 -2.52 15.08 -30.50
C SER A 340 -2.52 13.92 -29.51
N LEU A 341 -2.60 12.68 -30.01
CA LEU A 341 -2.57 11.49 -29.17
C LEU A 341 -1.40 11.51 -28.17
N ALA A 342 -0.25 12.02 -28.60
CA ALA A 342 0.93 12.26 -27.75
C ALA A 342 0.61 13.17 -26.55
N ASN A 343 0.01 14.33 -26.77
CA ASN A 343 -0.32 15.29 -25.71
C ASN A 343 -1.32 14.70 -24.72
N ARG A 344 -2.27 13.87 -25.17
CA ARG A 344 -3.21 13.17 -24.28
C ARG A 344 -2.49 12.20 -23.36
N GLU A 345 -1.55 11.42 -23.88
CA GLU A 345 -0.78 10.46 -23.08
C GLU A 345 0.17 11.17 -22.11
N VAL A 346 0.83 12.25 -22.54
CA VAL A 346 1.64 13.11 -21.65
C VAL A 346 0.77 13.67 -20.53
N THR A 347 -0.43 14.18 -20.84
CA THR A 347 -1.37 14.72 -19.84
C THR A 347 -1.78 13.65 -18.83
N ARG A 348 -2.11 12.43 -19.27
CA ARG A 348 -2.43 11.31 -18.38
C ARG A 348 -1.27 10.97 -17.44
N PHE A 349 -0.05 10.90 -17.98
CA PHE A 349 1.16 10.65 -17.19
C PHE A 349 1.36 11.71 -16.10
N TYR A 350 1.33 13.00 -16.45
CA TYR A 350 1.52 14.08 -15.47
C TYR A 350 0.35 14.21 -14.48
N GLN A 351 -0.89 13.95 -14.92
CA GLN A 351 -2.05 13.93 -14.02
C GLN A 351 -1.95 12.80 -13.01
N ALA A 352 -1.51 11.60 -13.44
CA ALA A 352 -1.24 10.49 -12.53
C ALA A 352 -0.12 10.83 -11.53
N LYS A 353 0.95 11.49 -12.00
CA LYS A 353 2.07 11.98 -11.18
C LYS A 353 1.59 12.98 -10.12
N LEU A 354 0.82 14.00 -10.52
CA LEU A 354 0.29 15.02 -9.61
C LEU A 354 -0.70 14.44 -8.59
N ASN A 355 -1.61 13.58 -9.03
CA ASN A 355 -2.55 12.91 -8.13
C ASN A 355 -1.81 12.05 -7.09
N ALA A 356 -0.82 11.27 -7.52
CA ALA A 356 -0.02 10.45 -6.61
C ALA A 356 0.72 11.30 -5.57
N VAL A 357 1.36 12.40 -5.99
CA VAL A 357 2.05 13.33 -5.07
C VAL A 357 1.06 13.98 -4.09
N ASP A 358 -0.11 14.44 -4.55
CA ASP A 358 -1.13 15.06 -3.70
C ASP A 358 -1.66 14.09 -2.62
N GLN A 359 -1.91 12.82 -2.98
CA GLN A 359 -2.35 11.81 -2.01
C GLN A 359 -1.26 11.51 -0.97
N ILE A 360 -0.01 11.42 -1.40
CA ILE A 360 1.12 11.22 -0.48
C ILE A 360 1.29 12.45 0.44
N ASP A 361 1.13 13.66 -0.08
CA ASP A 361 1.21 14.88 0.73
C ASP A 361 0.08 14.97 1.77
N LYS A 362 -1.13 14.50 1.45
CA LYS A 362 -2.23 14.37 2.42
C LYS A 362 -1.84 13.43 3.56
N PHE A 363 -1.20 12.31 3.26
CA PHE A 363 -0.71 11.37 4.28
C PHE A 363 0.36 12.02 5.17
N ILE A 364 1.38 12.64 4.58
CA ILE A 364 2.50 13.27 5.31
C ILE A 364 1.98 14.38 6.24
N ARG A 365 1.06 15.23 5.77
CA ARG A 365 0.44 16.30 6.58
C ARG A 365 -0.39 15.75 7.73
N ARG A 366 -1.08 14.62 7.52
CA ARG A 366 -1.92 13.99 8.54
C ARG A 366 -1.10 13.30 9.64
N TYR A 367 0.07 12.75 9.29
CA TYR A 367 0.88 11.91 10.16
C TYR A 367 2.35 12.37 10.30
N PRO A 368 2.64 13.64 10.61
CA PRO A 368 3.98 14.22 10.47
C PRO A 368 5.07 13.58 11.33
N HIS A 369 4.75 12.81 12.36
CA HIS A 369 5.75 12.20 13.26
C HIS A 369 5.84 10.67 13.13
N GLU A 370 5.07 10.08 12.23
CA GLU A 370 5.01 8.63 12.07
C GLU A 370 6.21 8.09 11.30
N LYS A 371 6.66 6.88 11.66
CA LYS A 371 7.79 6.22 10.99
C LYS A 371 7.56 6.02 9.49
N ARG A 372 6.30 5.78 9.11
CA ARG A 372 5.85 5.62 7.71
C ARG A 372 6.00 6.88 6.86
N VAL A 373 6.25 8.05 7.45
CA VAL A 373 6.53 9.27 6.67
C VAL A 373 7.82 9.15 5.87
N ALA A 374 8.83 8.43 6.38
CA ALA A 374 10.06 8.18 5.61
C ALA A 374 9.75 7.45 4.29
N ASP A 375 8.92 6.40 4.37
CA ASP A 375 8.46 5.63 3.20
C ASP A 375 7.61 6.50 2.27
N ALA A 376 6.74 7.35 2.81
CA ALA A 376 5.90 8.27 2.03
C ALA A 376 6.73 9.31 1.27
N LEU A 377 7.68 9.98 1.95
CA LEU A 377 8.61 10.91 1.31
C LEU A 377 9.43 10.22 0.22
N TYR A 378 9.83 8.96 0.46
CA TYR A 378 10.55 8.16 -0.52
C TYR A 378 9.74 7.92 -1.79
N TYR A 379 8.49 7.46 -1.68
CA TYR A 379 7.63 7.28 -2.85
C TYR A 379 7.35 8.61 -3.55
N LYS A 380 7.11 9.69 -2.81
CA LYS A 380 6.97 11.05 -3.39
C LYS A 380 8.19 11.42 -4.21
N ALA A 381 9.40 11.23 -3.67
CA ALA A 381 10.63 11.56 -4.35
C ALA A 381 10.88 10.69 -5.59
N LEU A 382 10.54 9.39 -5.53
CA LEU A 382 10.57 8.51 -6.71
C LEU A 382 9.60 8.98 -7.80
N ILE A 383 8.38 9.36 -7.43
CA ILE A 383 7.38 9.87 -8.40
C ILE A 383 7.88 11.17 -9.05
N ILE A 384 8.49 12.07 -8.28
CA ILE A 384 9.11 13.30 -8.80
C ILE A 384 10.26 12.96 -9.77
N ASP A 385 11.11 11.99 -9.43
CA ASP A 385 12.24 11.53 -10.26
C ASP A 385 11.82 10.69 -11.46
N LEU A 386 10.59 10.18 -11.50
CA LEU A 386 10.07 9.38 -12.60
C LEU A 386 10.01 10.22 -13.88
N ASN A 387 10.76 9.78 -14.89
CA ASN A 387 10.89 10.43 -16.18
C ASN A 387 10.88 9.39 -17.33
N VAL A 388 10.62 9.88 -18.54
CA VAL A 388 10.56 9.05 -19.76
C VAL A 388 11.94 8.96 -20.42
N ASP A 389 12.33 7.76 -20.79
CA ASP A 389 13.48 7.51 -21.63
C ASP A 389 13.20 7.97 -23.07
N LEU A 390 13.71 9.16 -23.39
CA LEU A 390 13.51 9.76 -24.71
C LEU A 390 14.27 8.99 -25.80
N ARG A 391 15.34 8.26 -25.45
CA ARG A 391 16.12 7.47 -26.41
C ARG A 391 15.39 6.19 -26.77
N ALA A 392 14.83 5.48 -25.79
CA ALA A 392 13.96 4.34 -26.03
C ALA A 392 12.75 4.74 -26.89
N LEU A 393 12.11 5.88 -26.55
CA LEU A 393 11.03 6.44 -27.34
C LEU A 393 11.44 6.78 -28.79
N ARG A 394 12.68 7.22 -29.02
CA ARG A 394 13.20 7.53 -30.35
C ARG A 394 13.56 6.29 -31.15
N ASN A 395 14.29 5.38 -30.54
CA ASN A 395 14.97 4.29 -31.23
C ASN A 395 14.12 3.02 -31.33
N GLU A 396 13.25 2.78 -30.34
CA GLU A 396 12.53 1.52 -30.17
C GLU A 396 11.00 1.68 -30.28
N ASP A 397 10.50 2.91 -30.41
CA ASP A 397 9.07 3.22 -30.32
C ASP A 397 8.44 2.62 -29.03
N THR A 398 9.18 2.70 -27.92
CA THR A 398 8.74 2.26 -26.58
C THR A 398 8.66 3.44 -25.63
N LEU A 399 7.55 3.54 -24.90
CA LEU A 399 7.43 4.43 -23.76
C LEU A 399 8.01 3.70 -22.56
N GLN A 400 9.28 3.97 -22.27
CA GLN A 400 10.00 3.40 -21.14
C GLN A 400 10.23 4.46 -20.07
N PHE A 401 10.11 4.07 -18.80
CA PHE A 401 10.31 4.95 -17.66
C PHE A 401 11.57 4.56 -16.89
N TYR A 402 12.25 5.56 -16.33
CA TYR A 402 13.41 5.36 -15.48
C TYR A 402 13.29 6.14 -14.17
N LEU A 403 13.96 5.61 -13.14
CA LEU A 403 14.01 6.15 -11.78
C LEU A 403 15.44 6.35 -11.27
N ASN A 404 16.44 5.84 -11.97
CA ASN A 404 17.84 5.80 -11.52
C ASN A 404 18.61 7.09 -11.82
N PHE A 405 17.98 8.15 -12.29
CA PHE A 405 18.57 9.48 -12.43
C PHE A 405 17.78 10.49 -11.59
N PRO A 406 18.37 11.11 -10.55
CA PRO A 406 17.65 12.06 -9.70
C PRO A 406 17.45 13.40 -10.42
N SER A 407 16.27 13.99 -10.23
CA SER A 407 15.92 15.32 -10.69
C SER A 407 16.30 16.38 -9.66
N ALA A 408 16.51 17.62 -10.10
CA ALA A 408 16.73 18.74 -9.18
C ALA A 408 15.49 19.00 -8.30
N ASP A 409 14.28 18.75 -8.83
CA ASP A 409 13.00 18.99 -8.16
C ASP A 409 12.80 18.10 -6.92
N SER A 410 13.36 16.89 -6.92
CA SER A 410 13.26 15.96 -5.78
C SER A 410 14.28 16.24 -4.68
N ARG A 411 15.26 17.13 -4.91
CA ARG A 411 16.36 17.43 -3.97
C ARG A 411 15.87 17.72 -2.55
N ASN A 412 14.87 18.58 -2.42
CA ASN A 412 14.35 19.00 -1.12
C ASN A 412 13.69 17.82 -0.37
N VAL A 413 13.01 16.93 -1.09
CA VAL A 413 12.37 15.74 -0.50
C VAL A 413 13.44 14.76 -0.03
N TRP A 414 14.51 14.55 -0.81
CA TRP A 414 15.63 13.71 -0.40
C TRP A 414 16.35 14.27 0.84
N GLN A 415 16.56 15.60 0.90
CA GLN A 415 17.14 16.26 2.08
C GLN A 415 16.24 16.13 3.29
N GLU A 416 14.92 16.24 3.11
CA GLU A 416 13.95 16.06 4.16
C GLU A 416 14.02 14.64 4.77
N ILE A 417 14.16 13.59 3.94
CA ILE A 417 14.37 12.22 4.40
C ILE A 417 15.63 12.13 5.28
N LEU A 418 16.76 12.70 4.84
CA LEU A 418 18.01 12.64 5.61
C LEU A 418 17.93 13.42 6.92
N SER A 419 17.30 14.59 6.92
CA SER A 419 17.18 15.43 8.11
C SER A 419 16.26 14.84 9.18
N ARG A 420 15.16 14.20 8.77
CA ARG A 420 14.14 13.68 9.69
C ARG A 420 14.30 12.20 10.01
N PHE A 421 14.86 11.42 9.08
CA PHE A 421 14.93 9.96 9.16
C PHE A 421 16.30 9.42 8.71
N PRO A 422 17.42 9.90 9.27
CA PRO A 422 18.78 9.59 8.79
C PRO A 422 19.13 8.09 8.83
N ASP A 423 18.50 7.34 9.75
CA ASP A 423 18.71 5.91 9.97
C ASP A 423 17.67 5.01 9.26
N SER A 424 16.78 5.56 8.44
CA SER A 424 15.81 4.74 7.70
C SER A 424 16.47 4.02 6.52
N ASP A 425 15.90 2.91 6.06
CA ASP A 425 16.43 2.19 4.88
C ASP A 425 16.41 3.09 3.63
N VAL A 426 15.37 3.93 3.50
CA VAL A 426 15.21 4.89 2.41
C VAL A 426 16.25 6.02 2.44
N ALA A 427 16.85 6.30 3.60
CA ALA A 427 17.92 7.28 3.72
C ALA A 427 19.20 6.86 2.99
N ILE A 428 19.40 5.56 2.73
CA ILE A 428 20.54 5.07 1.95
C ILE A 428 20.40 5.55 0.49
N GLU A 429 19.21 5.39 -0.11
CA GLU A 429 18.97 5.86 -1.48
C GLU A 429 18.96 7.39 -1.56
N ALA A 430 18.45 8.06 -0.52
CA ALA A 430 18.48 9.51 -0.43
C ALA A 430 19.91 10.07 -0.44
N ARG A 431 20.85 9.48 0.32
CA ARG A 431 22.27 9.85 0.32
C ARG A 431 22.89 9.69 -1.07
N TRP A 432 22.67 8.54 -1.71
CA TRP A 432 23.18 8.30 -3.06
C TRP A 432 22.65 9.32 -4.09
N ARG A 433 21.35 9.62 -4.06
CA ARG A 433 20.74 10.60 -4.99
C ARG A 433 21.25 12.01 -4.74
N LEU A 434 21.36 12.42 -3.47
CA LEU A 434 21.91 13.73 -3.12
C LEU A 434 23.39 13.86 -3.48
N ALA A 435 24.19 12.82 -3.26
CA ALA A 435 25.59 12.79 -3.69
C ALA A 435 25.70 13.03 -5.20
N ARG A 436 24.87 12.36 -6.00
CA ARG A 436 24.83 12.57 -7.45
C ARG A 436 24.39 13.98 -7.84
N LEU A 437 23.38 14.53 -7.17
CA LEU A 437 22.93 15.91 -7.41
C LEU A 437 23.97 16.96 -7.01
N LEU A 438 24.78 16.69 -5.98
CA LEU A 438 25.90 17.54 -5.55
C LEU A 438 27.06 17.46 -6.54
N ALA A 439 27.40 16.25 -7.00
CA ALA A 439 28.45 16.04 -8.01
C ALA A 439 28.10 16.70 -9.35
N ALA A 440 26.81 16.81 -9.69
CA ALA A 440 26.34 17.49 -10.90
C ALA A 440 26.22 19.02 -10.76
N GLN A 441 26.36 19.57 -9.55
CA GLN A 441 26.19 21.00 -9.30
C GLN A 441 27.49 21.75 -9.56
N LYS A 442 27.46 22.72 -10.49
CA LYS A 442 28.60 23.63 -10.72
C LYS A 442 28.89 24.40 -9.43
N SER A 443 30.13 24.30 -8.94
CA SER A 443 30.58 25.06 -7.78
C SER A 443 30.36 26.55 -8.06
N SER A 444 29.37 27.13 -7.40
CA SER A 444 29.01 28.55 -7.56
C SER A 444 29.80 29.41 -6.58
N ASP A 445 30.55 28.78 -5.67
CA ASP A 445 31.18 29.42 -4.54
C ASP A 445 32.71 29.47 -4.74
N PRO A 446 33.28 30.66 -4.99
CA PRO A 446 34.72 30.83 -5.04
C PRO A 446 35.41 30.55 -3.69
N SER A 447 34.66 30.39 -2.59
CA SER A 447 35.18 30.03 -1.26
C SER A 447 35.33 28.53 -1.00
N GLY A 448 35.05 27.67 -2.00
CA GLY A 448 35.62 26.32 -2.03
C GLY A 448 34.93 25.28 -1.15
N THR A 449 33.60 25.31 -1.03
CA THR A 449 32.91 24.16 -0.44
C THR A 449 33.01 22.98 -1.41
N ASP A 450 33.88 22.00 -1.10
CA ASP A 450 34.16 20.81 -1.92
C ASP A 450 32.90 19.96 -2.11
N SER A 451 32.16 20.21 -3.19
CA SER A 451 30.91 19.49 -3.53
C SER A 451 31.16 18.00 -3.72
N PHE A 452 32.31 17.63 -4.31
CA PHE A 452 32.73 16.25 -4.45
C PHE A 452 33.07 15.62 -3.11
N GLY A 453 33.76 16.34 -2.22
CA GLY A 453 34.03 15.90 -0.86
C GLY A 453 32.75 15.60 -0.06
N GLN A 454 31.73 16.45 -0.19
CA GLN A 454 30.42 16.20 0.41
C GLN A 454 29.69 15.01 -0.24
N ALA A 455 29.76 14.89 -1.57
CA ALA A 455 29.16 13.78 -2.30
C ALA A 455 29.80 12.43 -1.89
N LEU A 456 31.14 12.37 -1.82
CA LEU A 456 31.89 11.21 -1.34
C LEU A 456 31.50 10.83 0.09
N LYS A 457 31.44 11.81 1.00
CA LYS A 457 31.00 11.58 2.39
C LYS A 457 29.60 10.93 2.45
N LEU A 458 28.64 11.44 1.67
CA LEU A 458 27.30 10.86 1.61
C LEU A 458 27.31 9.43 1.05
N LEU A 459 28.13 9.15 0.03
CA LEU A 459 28.25 7.82 -0.57
C LEU A 459 28.92 6.82 0.40
N ASP A 460 29.95 7.24 1.14
CA ASP A 460 30.60 6.41 2.15
C ASP A 460 29.63 6.04 3.27
N GLU A 461 28.89 7.01 3.81
CA GLU A 461 27.84 6.77 4.79
C GLU A 461 26.76 5.83 4.23
N ALA A 462 26.33 6.03 2.99
CA ALA A 462 25.35 5.16 2.33
C ALA A 462 25.88 3.73 2.17
N SER A 463 27.15 3.57 1.78
CA SER A 463 27.80 2.27 1.60
C SER A 463 27.88 1.50 2.92
N GLN A 464 28.30 2.17 4.00
CA GLN A 464 28.37 1.59 5.33
C GLN A 464 27.00 1.15 5.83
N LEU A 465 26.00 2.05 5.76
CA LEU A 465 24.63 1.74 6.17
C LEU A 465 24.05 0.57 5.34
N CYS A 466 24.30 0.55 4.03
CA CYS A 466 23.85 -0.52 3.15
C CYS A 466 24.42 -1.88 3.55
N LYS A 467 25.74 -1.95 3.83
CA LYS A 467 26.40 -3.17 4.30
C LYS A 467 25.81 -3.65 5.63
N THR A 468 25.72 -2.76 6.63
CA THR A 468 25.14 -3.09 7.94
C THR A 468 23.71 -3.62 7.80
N ARG A 469 22.87 -2.98 6.96
CA ARG A 469 21.49 -3.41 6.76
C ARG A 469 21.35 -4.75 6.05
N LEU A 470 22.20 -5.04 5.07
CA LEU A 470 22.22 -6.36 4.44
C LEU A 470 22.62 -7.45 5.45
N GLU A 471 23.58 -7.19 6.33
CA GLU A 471 23.98 -8.13 7.40
C GLU A 471 22.90 -8.33 8.46
N ASP A 472 22.28 -7.25 8.94
CA ASP A 472 21.20 -7.30 9.93
C ASP A 472 20.01 -8.08 9.39
N ARG A 473 19.68 -7.90 8.10
CA ARG A 473 18.59 -8.63 7.44
C ARG A 473 18.88 -10.12 7.29
N LYS A 474 20.13 -10.50 6.97
CA LYS A 474 20.56 -11.91 6.95
C LYS A 474 20.41 -12.57 8.34
N LYS A 475 20.74 -11.85 9.41
CA LYS A 475 20.58 -12.35 10.80
C LYS A 475 19.10 -12.44 11.22
N SER A 476 18.26 -11.51 10.79
CA SER A 476 16.85 -11.43 11.21
C SER A 476 15.89 -12.29 10.38
N SER A 477 16.27 -12.70 9.16
CA SER A 477 15.48 -13.65 8.36
C SER A 477 15.31 -15.03 9.00
N GLU A 478 16.06 -15.34 10.06
CA GLU A 478 16.02 -16.64 10.75
C GLU A 478 14.80 -16.84 11.67
N LYS A 479 13.98 -15.81 11.94
CA LYS A 479 12.83 -15.92 12.85
C LYS A 479 11.53 -15.33 12.28
N PRO A 480 10.83 -16.04 11.37
CA PRO A 480 9.51 -15.60 10.93
C PRO A 480 8.50 -15.61 12.08
N GLY A 481 7.63 -14.61 12.14
CA GLY A 481 6.55 -14.54 13.12
C GLY A 481 5.59 -15.74 13.04
N PHE A 482 4.82 -16.01 14.10
CA PHE A 482 3.95 -17.19 14.23
C PHE A 482 3.08 -17.49 12.99
N TRP A 483 2.44 -16.46 12.42
CA TRP A 483 1.59 -16.61 11.24
C TRP A 483 2.40 -17.00 10.00
N PHE A 484 3.57 -16.40 9.79
CA PHE A 484 4.42 -16.66 8.63
C PHE A 484 5.19 -17.97 8.73
N SER A 485 5.50 -18.43 9.95
CA SER A 485 6.17 -19.71 10.16
C SER A 485 5.23 -20.91 9.96
N ARG A 486 3.96 -20.79 10.34
CA ARG A 486 2.99 -21.90 10.22
C ARG A 486 2.15 -21.86 8.95
N LEU A 487 1.90 -20.68 8.38
CA LEU A 487 0.99 -20.47 7.25
C LEU A 487 1.63 -19.59 6.17
N GLY A 488 2.95 -19.69 5.98
CA GLY A 488 3.70 -18.88 5.01
C GLY A 488 3.30 -19.07 3.54
N THR A 489 2.54 -20.13 3.21
CA THR A 489 1.93 -20.29 1.88
C THR A 489 0.72 -19.37 1.67
N VAL A 490 0.00 -19.08 2.75
CA VAL A 490 -1.24 -18.28 2.75
C VAL A 490 -0.94 -16.81 3.00
N PHE A 491 -0.15 -16.51 4.03
CA PHE A 491 0.18 -15.15 4.45
C PHE A 491 1.53 -14.72 3.90
N THR A 492 1.55 -13.52 3.34
CA THR A 492 2.75 -12.90 2.76
C THR A 492 3.14 -11.69 3.60
N PRO A 493 4.41 -11.56 4.04
CA PRO A 493 4.81 -10.40 4.81
C PRO A 493 4.58 -9.12 4.01
N VAL A 494 4.30 -8.02 4.72
CA VAL A 494 4.21 -6.69 4.11
C VAL A 494 5.52 -6.42 3.38
N GLU A 495 5.42 -6.03 2.11
CA GLU A 495 6.59 -5.73 1.30
C GLU A 495 7.35 -4.55 1.93
N LYS A 496 8.67 -4.70 2.07
CA LYS A 496 9.53 -3.62 2.53
C LYS A 496 9.64 -2.58 1.43
N THR A 497 9.62 -1.29 1.79
CA THR A 497 9.81 -0.17 0.86
C THR A 497 11.07 -0.33 0.00
N ILE A 498 12.17 -0.79 0.62
CA ILE A 498 13.38 -1.20 -0.07
C ILE A 498 13.63 -2.68 0.18
N THR A 499 13.43 -3.48 -0.88
CA THR A 499 13.69 -4.93 -0.90
C THR A 499 15.19 -5.23 -0.84
N ASP A 500 15.56 -6.46 -0.50
CA ASP A 500 16.96 -6.87 -0.44
C ASP A 500 17.64 -6.79 -1.81
N GLN A 501 16.93 -7.18 -2.87
CA GLN A 501 17.40 -7.03 -4.25
C GLN A 501 17.65 -5.56 -4.60
N ARG A 502 16.74 -4.65 -4.21
CA ARG A 502 16.91 -3.22 -4.44
C ARG A 502 18.08 -2.65 -3.66
N LEU A 503 18.31 -3.13 -2.44
CA LEU A 503 19.43 -2.73 -1.60
C LEU A 503 20.78 -3.18 -2.21
N THR A 504 20.88 -4.42 -2.70
CA THR A 504 22.08 -4.90 -3.42
C THR A 504 22.32 -4.11 -4.72
N SER A 505 21.27 -3.83 -5.49
CA SER A 505 21.38 -2.98 -6.69
C SER A 505 21.80 -1.54 -6.34
N LEU A 506 21.33 -1.00 -5.22
CA LEU A 506 21.75 0.30 -4.71
C LEU A 506 23.22 0.29 -4.28
N GLN A 507 23.69 -0.79 -3.63
CA GLN A 507 25.09 -0.96 -3.26
C GLN A 507 26.02 -0.90 -4.48
N LYS A 508 25.65 -1.57 -5.58
CA LYS A 508 26.38 -1.50 -6.86
C LYS A 508 26.49 -0.05 -7.35
N ARG A 509 25.36 0.66 -7.39
CA ARG A 509 25.32 2.07 -7.82
C ARG A 509 26.13 3.00 -6.90
N ILE A 510 26.15 2.75 -5.60
CA ILE A 510 26.98 3.52 -4.67
C ILE A 510 28.46 3.28 -4.97
N ALA A 511 28.87 2.02 -5.18
CA ALA A 511 30.26 1.68 -5.50
C ALA A 511 30.72 2.27 -6.85
N GLU A 512 29.87 2.21 -7.88
CA GLU A 512 30.11 2.87 -9.18
C GLU A 512 30.43 4.37 -9.00
N TRP A 513 29.64 5.06 -8.17
CA TRP A 513 29.82 6.49 -7.95
C TRP A 513 30.99 6.82 -7.01
N LEU A 514 31.29 5.99 -6.01
CA LEU A 514 32.50 6.14 -5.19
C LEU A 514 33.76 6.05 -6.03
N LEU A 515 33.77 5.14 -7.01
CA LEU A 515 34.89 4.98 -7.92
C LEU A 515 35.02 6.21 -8.83
N ARG A 516 33.93 6.60 -9.51
CA ARG A 516 33.92 7.75 -10.43
C ARG A 516 34.27 9.08 -9.77
N LEU A 517 33.83 9.31 -8.54
CA LEU A 517 34.12 10.55 -7.80
C LEU A 517 35.43 10.47 -6.99
N GLY A 518 36.14 9.34 -7.05
CA GLY A 518 37.35 9.08 -6.28
C GLY A 518 38.55 9.92 -6.73
N SER A 519 39.67 9.71 -6.06
CA SER A 519 40.93 10.41 -6.36
C SER A 519 41.44 10.17 -7.78
N ASP A 520 41.09 9.03 -8.39
CA ASP A 520 41.56 8.64 -9.72
C ASP A 520 41.10 9.65 -10.78
N ASN A 521 39.90 10.25 -10.62
CA ASN A 521 39.36 11.28 -11.52
C ASN A 521 39.53 12.72 -11.01
N ARG A 522 40.08 12.90 -9.80
CA ARG A 522 40.23 14.21 -9.14
C ARG A 522 41.70 14.58 -8.99
N THR A 523 42.26 15.22 -10.01
CA THR A 523 43.66 15.70 -10.01
C THR A 523 43.87 17.03 -9.27
N GLY A 524 42.78 17.68 -8.84
CA GLY A 524 42.79 19.03 -8.27
C GLY A 524 42.92 20.15 -9.32
N LEU A 525 42.98 19.81 -10.60
CA LEU A 525 42.96 20.79 -11.68
C LEU A 525 41.51 21.27 -11.92
N PRO A 526 41.23 22.58 -11.93
CA PRO A 526 39.87 23.11 -12.07
C PRO A 526 39.14 22.61 -13.33
N GLU A 527 39.87 22.44 -14.44
CA GLU A 527 39.31 21.95 -15.70
C GLU A 527 38.83 20.50 -15.60
N HIS A 528 39.55 19.65 -14.84
CA HIS A 528 39.20 18.24 -14.66
C HIS A 528 37.95 18.15 -13.78
N GLU A 529 37.87 18.98 -12.73
CA GLU A 529 36.69 19.05 -11.86
C GLU A 529 35.46 19.59 -12.60
N GLU A 530 35.62 20.59 -13.47
CA GLU A 530 34.52 21.09 -14.30
C GLU A 530 34.02 20.01 -15.28
N ARG A 531 34.93 19.26 -15.91
CA ARG A 531 34.54 18.14 -16.78
C ARG A 531 33.89 17.00 -16.02
N LEU A 532 34.38 16.64 -14.84
CA LEU A 532 33.76 15.64 -13.97
C LEU A 532 32.36 16.07 -13.52
N THR A 533 32.18 17.35 -13.20
CA THR A 533 30.87 17.93 -12.87
C THR A 533 29.92 17.83 -14.07
N ALA A 534 30.39 18.22 -15.26
CA ALA A 534 29.61 18.16 -16.48
C ALA A 534 29.23 16.71 -16.83
N PHE A 535 30.16 15.76 -16.70
CA PHE A 535 29.92 14.33 -16.87
C PHE A 535 28.88 13.80 -15.88
N ALA A 536 29.01 14.15 -14.59
CA ALA A 536 28.06 13.74 -13.55
C ALA A 536 26.63 14.27 -13.78
N ALA A 537 26.51 15.43 -14.43
CA ALA A 537 25.24 16.05 -14.80
C ALA A 537 24.59 15.41 -16.04
N LEU A 538 25.32 14.60 -16.83
CA LEU A 538 24.78 14.01 -18.05
C LEU A 538 23.73 12.94 -17.75
N ASN A 539 22.56 13.09 -18.36
CA ASN A 539 21.47 12.12 -18.25
C ASN A 539 21.51 11.12 -19.42
N PRO A 540 21.77 9.82 -19.18
CA PRO A 540 21.93 8.82 -20.24
C PRO A 540 20.66 8.55 -21.06
N TYR A 541 19.50 9.05 -20.59
CA TYR A 541 18.19 8.86 -21.20
C TYR A 541 17.75 10.04 -22.10
N GLN A 542 18.57 11.08 -22.20
CA GLN A 542 18.30 12.24 -23.06
C GLN A 542 18.78 12.02 -24.50
N LEU A 543 18.12 12.67 -25.46
CA LEU A 543 18.39 12.50 -26.89
C LEU A 543 19.79 12.96 -27.31
N ASN A 544 20.33 13.96 -26.62
CA ASN A 544 21.62 14.60 -26.87
C ASN A 544 22.77 14.06 -25.99
N TYR A 545 22.53 12.98 -25.23
CA TYR A 545 23.55 12.41 -24.34
C TYR A 545 24.85 12.03 -25.07
N GLU A 546 24.74 11.37 -26.23
CA GLU A 546 25.90 10.98 -27.03
C GLU A 546 26.69 12.19 -27.56
N GLU A 547 25.99 13.25 -27.98
CA GLU A 547 26.61 14.49 -28.46
C GLU A 547 27.33 15.22 -27.32
N GLN A 548 26.72 15.25 -26.13
CA GLN A 548 27.34 15.82 -24.94
C GLN A 548 28.59 15.05 -24.52
N LEU A 549 28.56 13.71 -24.55
CA LEU A 549 29.75 12.89 -24.30
C LEU A 549 30.87 13.17 -25.30
N LYS A 550 30.56 13.24 -26.60
CA LYS A 550 31.55 13.59 -27.64
C LYS A 550 32.13 14.98 -27.45
N THR A 551 31.31 15.94 -27.00
CA THR A 551 31.77 17.29 -26.67
C THR A 551 32.74 17.27 -25.50
N LEU A 552 32.43 16.52 -24.44
CA LEU A 552 33.35 16.34 -23.31
C LEU A 552 34.66 15.67 -23.74
N GLN A 553 34.57 14.60 -24.55
CA GLN A 553 35.72 13.90 -25.10
C GLN A 553 36.63 14.82 -25.92
N PHE A 554 36.04 15.67 -26.80
CA PHE A 554 36.81 16.61 -27.62
C PHE A 554 37.46 17.72 -26.79
N SER A 555 36.83 18.12 -25.67
CA SER A 555 37.37 19.13 -24.75
C SER A 555 38.44 18.61 -23.79
N ALA A 556 38.63 17.29 -23.70
CA ALA A 556 39.59 16.66 -22.81
C ALA A 556 40.99 16.67 -23.43
N ALA A 557 41.91 17.46 -22.86
CA ALA A 557 43.32 17.43 -23.26
C ALA A 557 44.01 16.20 -22.66
N GLN A 558 44.75 15.44 -23.48
CA GLN A 558 45.53 14.32 -22.96
C GLN A 558 46.76 14.83 -22.17
N PRO A 559 47.06 14.27 -20.98
CA PRO A 559 46.34 13.19 -20.28
C PRO A 559 45.17 13.72 -19.43
N ASP A 560 43.96 13.20 -19.66
CA ASP A 560 42.78 13.45 -18.82
C ASP A 560 42.36 12.14 -18.12
N PRO A 561 42.28 12.11 -16.78
CA PRO A 561 41.91 10.92 -16.04
C PRO A 561 40.46 10.47 -16.31
N LEU A 562 39.56 11.35 -16.74
CA LEU A 562 38.14 11.04 -16.98
C LEU A 562 37.88 10.45 -18.38
N LEU A 563 38.89 10.47 -19.26
CA LEU A 563 38.72 10.12 -20.67
C LEU A 563 38.25 8.67 -20.86
N ASP A 564 38.76 7.75 -20.05
CA ASP A 564 38.37 6.35 -20.03
C ASP A 564 36.89 6.14 -19.65
N ASN A 565 36.38 6.92 -18.69
CA ASN A 565 35.00 6.90 -18.22
C ASN A 565 34.05 7.48 -19.29
N ILE A 566 34.47 8.54 -19.99
CA ILE A 566 33.73 9.10 -21.14
C ILE A 566 33.68 8.09 -22.28
N GLU A 567 34.81 7.46 -22.60
CA GLU A 567 34.89 6.41 -23.64
C GLU A 567 34.04 5.20 -23.28
N LEU A 568 34.08 4.74 -22.03
CA LEU A 568 33.23 3.66 -21.54
C LEU A 568 31.76 4.02 -21.74
N ALA A 569 31.35 5.23 -21.31
CA ALA A 569 29.98 5.70 -21.47
C ALA A 569 29.53 5.71 -22.94
N LEU A 570 30.40 6.06 -23.89
CA LEU A 570 30.14 5.99 -25.33
C LEU A 570 30.02 4.55 -25.83
N VAL A 571 30.91 3.65 -25.39
CA VAL A 571 30.89 2.22 -25.76
C VAL A 571 29.61 1.53 -25.29
N LEU A 572 29.10 1.90 -24.11
CA LEU A 572 27.84 1.36 -23.60
C LEU A 572 26.61 1.75 -24.45
N LEU A 573 26.70 2.81 -25.27
CA LEU A 573 25.63 3.20 -26.20
C LEU A 573 25.56 2.33 -27.46
N LEU A 574 26.55 1.49 -27.72
CA LEU A 574 26.58 0.66 -28.92
C LEU A 574 25.48 -0.41 -28.85
N PRO A 575 24.63 -0.53 -29.90
CA PRO A 575 23.56 -1.52 -29.93
C PRO A 575 24.10 -2.92 -30.27
N ASP A 576 25.14 -3.01 -31.10
CA ASP A 576 25.72 -4.29 -31.53
C ASP A 576 26.62 -4.89 -30.43
N PRO A 577 26.32 -6.09 -29.90
CA PRO A 577 27.13 -6.75 -28.87
C PRO A 577 28.56 -7.05 -29.35
N GLN A 578 28.79 -7.39 -30.63
CA GLN A 578 30.12 -7.72 -31.12
C GLN A 578 31.01 -6.48 -31.17
N GLN A 579 30.48 -5.39 -31.73
CA GLN A 579 31.17 -4.10 -31.70
C GLN A 579 31.44 -3.63 -30.26
N LYS A 580 30.49 -3.85 -29.34
CA LYS A 580 30.65 -3.52 -27.92
C LYS A 580 31.77 -4.34 -27.27
N ILE A 581 31.85 -5.65 -27.50
CA ILE A 581 32.92 -6.54 -27.01
C ILE A 581 34.29 -6.04 -27.48
N GLN A 582 34.43 -5.75 -28.78
CA GLN A 582 35.69 -5.28 -29.34
C GLN A 582 36.10 -3.95 -28.68
N ARG A 583 35.18 -2.98 -28.62
CA ARG A 583 35.47 -1.66 -28.07
C ARG A 583 35.78 -1.67 -26.57
N LEU A 584 35.12 -2.53 -25.79
CA LEU A 584 35.45 -2.72 -24.37
C LEU A 584 36.86 -3.33 -24.23
N THR A 585 37.22 -4.29 -25.08
CA THR A 585 38.56 -4.89 -25.08
C THR A 585 39.65 -3.88 -25.43
N ASP A 586 39.40 -3.01 -26.41
CA ASP A 586 40.30 -1.93 -26.81
C ASP A 586 40.50 -0.95 -25.64
N LEU A 587 39.41 -0.52 -24.99
CA LEU A 587 39.44 0.40 -23.85
C LEU A 587 40.24 -0.19 -22.67
N ILE A 588 40.01 -1.47 -22.35
CA ILE A 588 40.75 -2.18 -21.30
C ILE A 588 42.25 -2.23 -21.62
N SER A 589 42.61 -2.42 -22.88
CA SER A 589 44.01 -2.47 -23.32
C SER A 589 44.67 -1.09 -23.27
N GLN A 590 43.93 -0.03 -23.57
CA GLN A 590 44.40 1.35 -23.57
C GLN A 590 44.58 1.91 -22.16
N TYR A 591 43.70 1.54 -21.22
CA TYR A 591 43.70 2.09 -19.85
C TYR A 591 43.75 1.01 -18.76
N PRO A 592 44.74 0.10 -18.75
CA PRO A 592 44.66 -1.17 -18.02
C PRO A 592 44.41 -1.07 -16.51
N GLN A 593 44.85 0.02 -15.86
CA GLN A 593 44.73 0.23 -14.41
C GLN A 593 43.74 1.34 -14.02
N SER A 594 43.09 1.96 -14.99
CA SER A 594 42.10 3.02 -14.75
C SER A 594 40.82 2.46 -14.14
N ASP A 595 40.06 3.34 -13.53
CA ASP A 595 38.79 3.01 -12.92
C ASP A 595 37.71 2.66 -13.96
N GLY A 596 37.65 3.40 -15.07
CA GLY A 596 36.81 3.08 -16.21
C GLY A 596 37.16 1.74 -16.84
N ALA A 597 38.43 1.34 -16.88
CA ALA A 597 38.79 0.00 -17.37
C ALA A 597 38.41 -1.14 -16.40
N ILE A 598 38.28 -0.88 -15.10
CA ILE A 598 37.77 -1.86 -14.15
C ILE A 598 36.27 -2.08 -14.39
N GLU A 599 35.52 -1.00 -14.56
CA GLU A 599 34.09 -1.07 -14.91
C GLU A 599 33.90 -1.72 -16.30
N ALA A 600 34.74 -1.37 -17.28
CA ALA A 600 34.72 -1.97 -18.62
C ALA A 600 34.97 -3.48 -18.59
N ARG A 601 35.88 -3.98 -17.73
CA ARG A 601 36.08 -5.43 -17.55
C ARG A 601 34.83 -6.12 -17.04
N LEU A 602 34.11 -5.48 -16.12
CA LEU A 602 32.89 -6.07 -15.60
C LEU A 602 31.81 -6.10 -16.68
N GLU A 603 31.59 -4.98 -17.37
CA GLU A 603 30.61 -4.90 -18.45
C GLU A 603 30.95 -5.89 -19.58
N LEU A 604 32.23 -6.07 -19.90
CA LEU A 604 32.67 -7.08 -20.85
C LEU A 604 32.37 -8.50 -20.36
N ALA A 605 32.66 -8.80 -19.10
CA ALA A 605 32.33 -10.11 -18.51
C ALA A 605 30.82 -10.37 -18.55
N LEU A 606 29.99 -9.37 -18.25
CA LEU A 606 28.53 -9.48 -18.28
C LEU A 606 28.02 -9.72 -19.71
N VAL A 607 28.53 -8.99 -20.70
CA VAL A 607 28.16 -9.19 -22.11
C VAL A 607 28.57 -10.59 -22.60
N LEU A 608 29.76 -11.08 -22.23
CA LEU A 608 30.21 -12.44 -22.58
C LEU A 608 29.34 -13.52 -21.94
N LEU A 609 28.91 -13.33 -20.69
CA LEU A 609 28.01 -14.25 -19.99
C LEU A 609 26.58 -14.23 -20.58
N ASP A 610 26.10 -13.08 -21.04
CA ASP A 610 24.82 -12.98 -21.74
C ASP A 610 24.88 -13.69 -23.11
N GLU A 611 25.93 -13.45 -23.90
CA GLU A 611 26.16 -14.16 -25.17
C GLU A 611 26.31 -15.67 -24.97
N LYS A 612 26.97 -16.12 -23.89
CA LYS A 612 27.03 -17.54 -23.50
C LYS A 612 25.62 -18.13 -23.35
N ASN A 613 24.71 -17.40 -22.72
CA ASN A 613 23.35 -17.89 -22.50
C ASN A 613 22.52 -17.93 -23.78
N ARG A 614 22.88 -17.13 -24.79
CA ARG A 614 22.21 -17.07 -26.10
C ARG A 614 22.72 -18.09 -27.10
N THR A 615 24.02 -18.41 -27.08
CA THR A 615 24.58 -19.36 -28.05
C THR A 615 24.08 -20.78 -27.79
N GLU A 616 23.77 -21.50 -28.87
CA GLU A 616 23.36 -22.91 -28.83
C GLU A 616 24.56 -23.87 -28.88
N TYR A 617 25.72 -23.40 -29.32
CA TYR A 617 26.91 -24.23 -29.52
C TYR A 617 27.68 -24.44 -28.20
N PRO A 618 27.82 -25.70 -27.72
CA PRO A 618 28.47 -25.98 -26.44
C PRO A 618 29.93 -25.52 -26.36
N GLY A 619 30.68 -25.61 -27.47
CA GLY A 619 32.07 -25.15 -27.53
C GLY A 619 32.20 -23.64 -27.27
N ASP A 620 31.31 -22.85 -27.89
CA ASP A 620 31.30 -21.39 -27.72
C ASP A 620 30.89 -21.00 -26.30
N ARG A 621 29.95 -21.73 -25.68
CA ARG A 621 29.57 -21.51 -24.28
C ARG A 621 30.78 -21.61 -23.34
N GLN A 622 31.62 -22.62 -23.53
CA GLN A 622 32.78 -22.83 -22.67
C GLN A 622 33.84 -21.76 -22.89
N VAL A 623 34.07 -21.34 -24.13
CA VAL A 623 35.01 -20.26 -24.47
C VAL A 623 34.56 -18.93 -23.88
N LEU A 624 33.28 -18.58 -24.03
CA LEU A 624 32.70 -17.35 -23.50
C LEU A 624 32.68 -17.35 -21.97
N LEU A 625 32.35 -18.48 -21.34
CA LEU A 625 32.41 -18.64 -19.89
C LEU A 625 33.84 -18.46 -19.37
N THR A 626 34.81 -19.13 -19.98
CA THR A 626 36.23 -19.04 -19.58
C THR A 626 36.72 -17.60 -19.67
N ARG A 627 36.48 -16.93 -20.80
CA ARG A 627 36.86 -15.52 -20.98
C ARG A 627 36.15 -14.58 -20.00
N GLY A 628 34.85 -14.76 -19.80
CA GLY A 628 34.09 -13.96 -18.82
C GLY A 628 34.68 -14.10 -17.41
N ARG A 629 35.03 -15.33 -17.01
CA ARG A 629 35.67 -15.61 -15.71
C ARG A 629 37.07 -15.01 -15.61
N GLU A 630 37.88 -15.06 -16.67
CA GLU A 630 39.22 -14.43 -16.69
C GLU A 630 39.14 -12.94 -16.35
N TYR A 631 38.21 -12.20 -16.96
CA TYR A 631 38.01 -10.77 -16.65
C TYR A 631 37.53 -10.55 -15.22
N LEU A 632 36.63 -11.39 -14.69
CA LEU A 632 36.21 -11.31 -13.29
C LEU A 632 37.37 -11.56 -12.31
N GLN A 633 38.26 -12.52 -12.62
CA GLN A 633 39.46 -12.79 -11.83
C GLN A 633 40.45 -11.61 -11.88
N GLN A 634 40.57 -10.94 -13.03
CA GLN A 634 41.40 -9.74 -13.16
C GLN A 634 40.86 -8.60 -12.28
N ILE A 635 39.54 -8.40 -12.20
CA ILE A 635 38.93 -7.39 -11.31
C ILE A 635 39.31 -7.66 -9.85
N VAL A 636 39.17 -8.92 -9.41
CA VAL A 636 39.55 -9.36 -8.06
C VAL A 636 41.04 -9.09 -7.78
N ALA A 637 41.92 -9.38 -8.76
CA ALA A 637 43.35 -9.19 -8.59
C ALA A 637 43.77 -7.70 -8.56
N LEU A 638 43.12 -6.85 -9.36
CA LEU A 638 43.46 -5.43 -9.49
C LEU A 638 42.92 -4.58 -8.34
N ARG A 639 41.77 -4.94 -7.77
CA ARG A 639 41.05 -4.16 -6.75
C ARG A 639 40.40 -5.05 -5.67
N PRO A 640 41.19 -5.85 -4.92
CA PRO A 640 40.66 -6.86 -4.00
C PRO A 640 39.78 -6.28 -2.88
N ASP A 641 40.05 -5.04 -2.46
CA ASP A 641 39.34 -4.40 -1.33
C ASP A 641 38.12 -3.59 -1.77
N THR A 642 37.63 -3.78 -3.00
CA THR A 642 36.50 -3.03 -3.55
C THR A 642 35.24 -3.88 -3.68
N PHE A 643 34.09 -3.22 -3.67
CA PHE A 643 32.80 -3.87 -3.96
C PHE A 643 32.81 -4.61 -5.31
N TRP A 644 33.58 -4.14 -6.29
CA TRP A 644 33.73 -4.79 -7.58
C TRP A 644 34.36 -6.18 -7.47
N ALA A 645 35.34 -6.36 -6.59
CA ALA A 645 35.91 -7.67 -6.30
C ALA A 645 34.88 -8.59 -5.61
N ASP A 646 34.13 -8.09 -4.61
CA ASP A 646 33.06 -8.86 -3.96
C ASP A 646 31.98 -9.30 -4.96
N PHE A 647 31.58 -8.39 -5.85
CA PHE A 647 30.60 -8.67 -6.90
C PHE A 647 31.15 -9.68 -7.92
N ALA A 648 32.39 -9.51 -8.35
CA ALA A 648 33.08 -10.43 -9.25
C ALA A 648 33.22 -11.82 -8.62
N HIS A 649 33.55 -11.92 -7.32
CA HIS A 649 33.56 -13.18 -6.58
C HIS A 649 32.20 -13.86 -6.58
N THR A 650 31.12 -13.10 -6.35
CA THR A 650 29.75 -13.62 -6.39
C THR A 650 29.41 -14.17 -7.78
N LEU A 651 29.76 -13.44 -8.85
CA LEU A 651 29.56 -13.91 -10.23
C LEU A 651 30.39 -15.16 -10.56
N LEU A 652 31.64 -15.23 -10.08
CA LEU A 652 32.51 -16.40 -10.23
C LEU A 652 31.95 -17.64 -9.52
N GLN A 653 31.33 -17.46 -8.34
CA GLN A 653 30.67 -18.56 -7.61
C GLN A 653 29.41 -19.04 -8.32
N ASN A 654 28.61 -18.12 -8.87
CA ASN A 654 27.38 -18.45 -9.58
C ASN A 654 27.60 -19.05 -10.98
N ASN A 655 28.81 -18.96 -11.53
CA ASN A 655 29.15 -19.45 -12.87
C ASN A 655 30.37 -20.39 -12.84
N PRO A 656 30.33 -21.54 -12.15
CA PRO A 656 31.47 -22.45 -12.03
C PRO A 656 31.86 -23.04 -13.40
N VAL A 657 33.13 -23.45 -13.53
CA VAL A 657 33.59 -24.27 -14.66
C VAL A 657 33.12 -25.70 -14.40
N GLU A 658 32.44 -26.31 -15.37
CA GLU A 658 32.01 -27.71 -15.32
C GLU A 658 33.17 -28.71 -15.22
#